data_AF-A0A238F3M4-F1
#
_entry.id   AF-A0A238F3M4-F1
#
_cell.length_a   1.000
_cell.length_b   1.000
_cell.length_c   1.000
_cell.angle_alpha   90.00
_cell.angle_beta   90.00
_cell.angle_gamma   90.00
#
_symmetry.space_group_name_H-M   'P 1'
#
loop_
_entity.id
_entity.type
_entity.pdbx_description
1 polymer ?
#
loop_
_entity_poly.entity_id
_entity_poly.type
_entity_poly.pdbx_seq_one_letter_code
_entity_poly.pdbx_strand_id
1 'polypeptide(L)'
;MRTFAYGFVVALGAFVVAGSTATDLRVTLSSSDPSPPSLVAQYIECLGIEDPSAYYPFISWLTANRPETATLRDENPSSENEPPKLPPRSSEPNLLFTRKQSPLQSWRALESNRFRGRFLNERGEKELLHLAIANGQADGLLEEMHKAWEKREKIVPVVGEDGCESWIDVRGHRACSVKQFWELVGPKQSKGEKPLNIQAAGDNLAPEPFDRLQPPMRDDSLPFFVLYASTDDETFGPLFDALHRLAGGDIDVAEDAVRLQFTIRWKPDSRISKAGNAPLSAFGVKLSLEGVTAPEAKLKTDVRRRAISSIVARDSLAPLASFIAQSPLLEPSLSGKGGAEAEVGAGAQISDENYAESITINGLSLDVDHADPLDLIHFLRREREFLADIVSLHHDLTFAHARAILIGSSVSPAEEVAGRSPKNVIKPSKHHPLKIVNLVQAMHDLPSVFVEAAFLESVESDGDEIPEGQEAPPDKAATTTIYVITDLDSPQGLEIAQEALIYIDSTPEVRINFVHNPPVIEVAEHAFTFSNLLYLLTESGNMREVFPAELLTWLAYEVTKDGMETPIPDIWDEENPMTPFVTSGADDADAESAKEYWQSVQEFAARAGVEPGASAIVINGRVVALPGNKFNANQFQQIVSYEYEIRIGPVVAMVDETIPDTIREDRVAVANLYNAASSIVASSLMPLGTPARAQASLPFASDYPRTVVQRLPEDALWDIDAVLDPLSVRSQRWVPLLQSLSQLEHTNLRLYPIASNSLVASTLFGVAFPLAPEFDEETQELLRPSVNFSNLAQDKMVVSINIEKRGIVQVDGVESVSSKTIKEIPNGRIELSVRAGAAGGRAAEPASKSSRTPRDEL
;
A
#
# COMPACT_ATOMS: atom_id res chain seq x y z
N MET A 1 -17.99 -25.55 30.50
CA MET A 1 -17.37 -26.17 31.68
C MET A 1 -16.70 -27.50 31.28
N ARG A 2 -15.44 -27.44 30.84
CA ARG A 2 -14.52 -28.58 30.81
C ARG A 2 -13.14 -28.03 31.17
N THR A 3 -12.74 -28.30 32.40
CA THR A 3 -11.47 -27.95 33.02
C THR A 3 -10.37 -28.82 32.40
N PHE A 4 -9.51 -28.23 31.56
CA PHE A 4 -8.23 -28.83 31.21
C PHE A 4 -7.15 -28.21 32.10
N ALA A 5 -6.60 -29.04 32.98
CA ALA A 5 -5.48 -28.70 33.84
C ALA A 5 -4.21 -28.59 32.98
N TYR A 6 -3.72 -27.36 32.80
CA TYR A 6 -2.39 -27.10 32.25
C TYR A 6 -1.34 -27.38 33.32
N GLY A 7 -0.67 -28.53 33.22
CA GLY A 7 0.59 -28.78 33.90
C GLY A 7 1.71 -28.06 33.14
N PHE A 8 2.03 -26.84 33.57
CA PHE A 8 3.16 -26.06 33.07
C PHE A 8 4.47 -26.69 33.61
N VAL A 9 5.20 -27.44 32.79
CA VAL A 9 6.61 -27.75 33.05
C VAL A 9 7.44 -26.81 32.18
N VAL A 10 7.64 -25.59 32.69
CA VAL A 10 8.69 -24.69 32.19
C VAL A 10 10.01 -25.24 32.71
N ALA A 11 10.67 -26.06 31.90
CA ALA A 11 12.09 -26.31 32.03
C ALA A 11 12.83 -25.30 31.14
N LEU A 12 12.78 -24.02 31.52
CA LEU A 12 13.92 -23.14 31.24
C LEU A 12 15.06 -23.70 32.10
N GLY A 13 15.90 -24.54 31.51
CA GLY A 13 17.21 -24.85 32.08
C GLY A 13 17.96 -23.53 32.18
N ALA A 14 17.85 -22.89 33.34
CA ALA A 14 18.61 -21.72 33.69
C ALA A 14 20.08 -22.16 33.68
N PHE A 15 20.79 -21.90 32.59
CA PHE A 15 22.25 -21.93 32.55
C PHE A 15 22.76 -20.71 33.32
N VAL A 16 22.51 -20.73 34.63
CA VAL A 16 23.13 -19.83 35.60
C VAL A 16 24.57 -20.30 35.71
N VAL A 17 25.52 -19.45 35.30
CA VAL A 17 26.87 -19.51 35.85
C VAL A 17 26.70 -19.41 37.36
N ALA A 18 26.95 -20.50 38.07
CA ALA A 18 26.75 -20.59 39.51
C ALA A 18 27.49 -19.42 40.21
N GLY A 19 26.72 -18.42 40.70
CA GLY A 19 27.24 -17.34 41.55
C GLY A 19 26.87 -15.90 41.18
N SER A 20 26.29 -15.59 40.01
CA SER A 20 25.92 -14.20 39.65
C SER A 20 24.43 -13.92 39.81
N THR A 21 24.07 -12.84 40.49
CA THR A 21 22.75 -12.22 40.42
C THR A 21 22.49 -11.71 39.00
N ALA A 22 21.31 -12.00 38.44
CA ALA A 22 20.93 -11.60 37.08
C ALA A 22 20.12 -10.30 37.10
N THR A 23 20.32 -9.44 36.09
CA THR A 23 19.60 -8.17 35.94
C THR A 23 19.17 -7.97 34.49
N ASP A 24 18.01 -7.34 34.31
CA ASP A 24 17.50 -6.95 33.00
C ASP A 24 17.99 -5.54 32.65
N LEU A 25 18.40 -5.37 31.39
CA LEU A 25 18.88 -4.10 30.85
C LEU A 25 17.89 -3.57 29.82
N ARG A 26 17.32 -2.40 30.07
CA ARG A 26 16.39 -1.70 29.18
C ARG A 26 17.07 -0.54 28.50
N VAL A 27 16.98 -0.47 27.17
CA VAL A 27 17.51 0.62 26.35
C VAL A 27 16.36 1.37 25.69
N THR A 28 16.31 2.68 25.87
CA THR A 28 15.33 3.58 25.21
C THR A 28 16.05 4.65 24.42
N LEU A 29 15.45 5.05 23.29
CA LEU A 29 15.98 6.08 22.41
C LEU A 29 15.02 7.27 22.35
N SER A 30 15.58 8.48 22.26
CA SER A 30 14.80 9.70 22.13
C SER A 30 15.46 10.71 21.18
N SER A 31 14.67 11.55 20.53
CA SER A 31 15.16 12.69 19.74
C SER A 31 15.42 13.88 20.64
N SER A 32 16.50 14.62 20.41
CA SER A 32 16.77 15.90 21.05
C SER A 32 15.87 17.03 20.54
N ASP A 33 15.04 16.77 19.53
CA ASP A 33 14.13 17.75 18.97
C ASP A 33 13.03 18.10 19.99
N PRO A 34 12.69 19.40 20.17
CA PRO A 34 12.00 19.87 21.36
C PRO A 34 10.47 19.67 21.30
N SER A 35 9.92 19.00 20.28
CA SER A 35 8.47 18.87 20.10
C SER A 35 8.06 17.51 19.53
N PRO A 36 7.77 16.51 20.37
CA PRO A 36 7.22 15.23 19.91
C PRO A 36 5.89 15.42 19.17
N PRO A 37 5.64 14.61 18.12
CA PRO A 37 4.37 14.67 17.40
C PRO A 37 3.20 14.24 18.29
N SER A 38 2.04 14.84 18.08
CA SER A 38 0.80 14.47 18.79
C SER A 38 0.30 13.10 18.35
N LEU A 39 -0.13 12.25 19.29
CA LEU A 39 -0.71 10.92 18.97
C LEU A 39 -1.90 11.04 18.00
N VAL A 40 -2.73 12.08 18.14
CA VAL A 40 -3.88 12.31 17.26
C VAL A 40 -3.42 12.64 15.84
N ALA A 41 -2.42 13.52 15.71
CA ALA A 41 -1.85 13.85 14.40
C ALA A 41 -1.18 12.62 13.77
N GLN A 42 -0.34 11.89 14.52
CA GLN A 42 0.27 10.64 14.05
C GLN A 42 -0.78 9.63 13.57
N TYR A 43 -1.89 9.47 14.30
CA TYR A 43 -2.95 8.56 13.92
C TYR A 43 -3.59 8.96 12.59
N ILE A 44 -3.97 10.23 12.44
CA ILE A 44 -4.62 10.76 11.23
C ILE A 44 -3.66 10.67 10.03
N GLU A 45 -2.39 11.01 10.23
CA GLU A 45 -1.36 10.92 9.21
C GLU A 45 -1.09 9.48 8.76
N CYS A 46 -0.93 8.54 9.71
CA CYS A 46 -0.77 7.12 9.39
C CYS A 46 -2.02 6.55 8.69
N LEU A 47 -3.23 6.96 9.10
CA LEU A 47 -4.46 6.56 8.42
C LEU A 47 -4.47 7.02 6.97
N GLY A 48 -4.05 8.26 6.69
CA GLY A 48 -3.93 8.76 5.32
C GLY A 48 -2.74 8.21 4.54
N ILE A 49 -1.82 7.46 5.17
CA ILE A 49 -0.79 6.68 4.48
C ILE A 49 -1.32 5.28 4.13
N GLU A 50 -2.10 4.66 5.01
CA GLU A 50 -2.76 3.38 4.72
C GLU A 50 -3.86 3.52 3.64
N ASP A 51 -4.69 4.55 3.75
CA ASP A 51 -5.76 4.87 2.80
C ASP A 51 -5.85 6.39 2.59
N PRO A 52 -5.29 6.91 1.48
CA PRO A 52 -5.36 8.33 1.15
C PRO A 52 -6.79 8.87 0.99
N SER A 53 -7.74 8.03 0.53
CA SER A 53 -9.14 8.42 0.30
C SER A 53 -9.88 8.65 1.62
N ALA A 54 -9.51 7.93 2.67
CA ALA A 54 -10.10 8.08 4.00
C ALA A 54 -9.60 9.31 4.78
N TYR A 55 -8.50 9.96 4.38
CA TYR A 55 -7.86 11.02 5.17
C TYR A 55 -8.82 12.16 5.55
N TYR A 56 -9.39 12.86 4.55
CA TYR A 56 -10.32 13.96 4.80
C TYR A 56 -11.70 13.52 5.32
N PRO A 57 -12.32 12.46 4.77
CA PRO A 57 -13.56 11.90 5.31
C PRO A 57 -13.45 11.50 6.79
N PHE A 58 -12.32 10.94 7.23
CA PHE A 58 -12.11 10.59 8.62
C PHE A 58 -12.02 11.83 9.52
N ILE A 59 -11.30 12.86 9.10
CA ILE A 59 -11.24 14.13 9.85
C ILE A 59 -12.64 14.76 9.95
N SER A 60 -13.40 14.77 8.85
CA SER A 60 -14.80 15.25 8.82
C SER A 60 -15.70 14.45 9.77
N TRP A 61 -15.53 13.12 9.81
CA TRP A 61 -16.19 12.26 10.78
C TRP A 61 -15.82 12.61 12.22
N LEU A 62 -14.53 12.83 12.52
CA LEU A 62 -14.07 13.21 13.86
C LEU A 62 -14.61 14.58 14.27
N THR A 63 -14.63 15.59 13.40
CA THR A 63 -15.14 16.92 13.75
C THR A 63 -16.66 16.92 13.93
N ALA A 64 -17.38 16.02 13.26
CA ALA A 64 -18.83 15.86 13.41
C ALA A 64 -19.24 15.11 14.71
N ASN A 65 -18.46 14.11 15.15
CA ASN A 65 -18.87 13.18 16.21
C ASN A 65 -18.42 13.56 17.64
N ARG A 66 -19.20 13.17 18.67
CA ARG A 66 -18.86 13.37 20.10
C ARG A 66 -18.22 12.12 20.72
N PRO A 67 -17.18 12.23 21.56
CA PRO A 67 -16.62 11.08 22.28
C PRO A 67 -17.55 10.47 23.36
N GLU A 68 -18.45 11.25 23.98
CA GLU A 68 -19.26 10.77 25.12
C GLU A 68 -20.36 9.75 24.75
N THR A 69 -20.77 9.68 23.48
CA THR A 69 -21.68 8.64 22.96
C THR A 69 -20.92 7.37 22.55
N ALA A 70 -19.60 7.30 22.76
CA ALA A 70 -18.72 6.18 22.42
C ALA A 70 -18.51 5.19 23.58
N THR A 71 -19.54 4.90 24.38
CA THR A 71 -19.52 3.63 25.11
C THR A 71 -19.70 2.50 24.08
N LEU A 72 -18.85 1.48 24.13
CA LEU A 72 -18.89 0.26 23.30
C LEU A 72 -20.13 -0.62 23.58
N ARG A 73 -21.28 -0.02 23.91
CA ARG A 73 -22.52 -0.74 24.22
C ARG A 73 -23.48 -0.71 23.04
N ASP A 74 -23.60 -1.88 22.41
CA ASP A 74 -24.82 -2.46 21.82
C ASP A 74 -25.68 -1.56 20.93
N GLU A 75 -25.09 -0.76 20.05
CA GLU A 75 -25.78 -0.47 18.79
C GLU A 75 -25.43 -1.59 17.81
N ASN A 76 -26.36 -2.54 17.66
CA ASN A 76 -26.33 -3.46 16.53
C ASN A 76 -26.19 -2.59 15.27
N PRO A 77 -25.11 -2.73 14.48
CA PRO A 77 -25.01 -2.01 13.23
C PRO A 77 -26.25 -2.35 12.40
N SER A 78 -27.01 -1.32 12.02
CA SER A 78 -27.97 -1.40 10.93
C SER A 78 -27.27 -2.02 9.72
N SER A 79 -28.00 -2.84 8.95
CA SER A 79 -27.50 -3.76 7.90
C SER A 79 -26.14 -3.39 7.30
N GLU A 80 -25.24 -4.39 7.23
CA GLU A 80 -23.87 -4.28 6.68
C GLU A 80 -23.77 -3.52 5.35
N ASN A 81 -24.86 -3.44 4.58
CA ASN A 81 -24.92 -2.89 3.22
C ASN A 81 -25.19 -1.39 3.09
N GLU A 82 -25.62 -0.64 4.13
CA GLU A 82 -25.86 0.82 3.99
C GLU A 82 -24.63 1.59 4.51
N PRO A 83 -24.05 2.58 3.79
CA PRO A 83 -22.88 3.35 4.22
C PRO A 83 -23.14 4.14 5.51
N PRO A 84 -22.10 4.41 6.34
CA PRO A 84 -22.32 4.98 7.66
C PRO A 84 -22.70 6.45 7.48
N LYS A 85 -23.90 6.81 7.91
CA LYS A 85 -24.36 8.21 7.82
C LYS A 85 -23.52 9.08 8.75
N LEU A 86 -23.05 10.22 8.23
CA LEU A 86 -22.31 11.19 9.01
C LEU A 86 -23.15 11.60 10.24
N PRO A 87 -22.60 11.57 11.46
CA PRO A 87 -23.33 11.96 12.65
C PRO A 87 -23.74 13.45 12.56
N PRO A 88 -24.86 13.85 13.19
CA PRO A 88 -25.25 15.25 13.22
C PRO A 88 -24.17 16.09 13.89
N ARG A 89 -23.71 17.14 13.19
CA ARG A 89 -22.62 17.99 13.69
C ARG A 89 -23.01 18.64 15.02
N SER A 90 -22.14 18.47 16.01
CA SER A 90 -22.30 19.02 17.36
C SER A 90 -21.92 20.51 17.43
N SER A 91 -22.60 21.28 18.30
CA SER A 91 -22.19 22.65 18.64
C SER A 91 -21.03 22.72 19.65
N GLU A 92 -20.71 21.61 20.32
CA GLU A 92 -19.59 21.47 21.26
C GLU A 92 -18.38 20.82 20.57
N PRO A 93 -17.15 21.24 20.91
CA PRO A 93 -15.93 20.74 20.28
C PRO A 93 -15.64 19.27 20.66
N ASN A 94 -15.11 18.50 19.71
CA ASN A 94 -14.64 17.15 19.99
C ASN A 94 -13.42 17.21 20.95
N LEU A 95 -13.52 16.49 22.08
CA LEU A 95 -12.49 16.50 23.12
C LEU A 95 -11.11 16.06 22.64
N LEU A 96 -11.04 15.26 21.56
CA LEU A 96 -9.79 14.88 20.89
C LEU A 96 -8.94 16.09 20.52
N PHE A 97 -9.58 17.16 20.04
CA PHE A 97 -8.91 18.40 19.61
C PHE A 97 -8.79 19.44 20.73
N THR A 98 -9.06 19.06 21.98
CA THR A 98 -8.94 19.98 23.14
C THR A 98 -7.88 19.53 24.14
N ARG A 99 -7.28 18.35 23.93
CA ARG A 99 -6.33 17.71 24.84
C ARG A 99 -6.82 17.58 26.30
N LYS A 100 -8.14 17.55 26.51
CA LYS A 100 -8.74 17.25 27.82
C LYS A 100 -8.70 15.75 28.15
N GLN A 101 -8.38 14.91 27.17
CA GLN A 101 -8.28 13.46 27.29
C GLN A 101 -6.83 13.01 27.50
N SER A 102 -6.64 11.94 28.27
CA SER A 102 -5.34 11.26 28.35
C SER A 102 -5.00 10.57 27.01
N PRO A 103 -3.73 10.27 26.73
CA PRO A 103 -3.33 9.57 25.50
C PRO A 103 -4.11 8.27 25.25
N LEU A 104 -4.32 7.45 26.30
CA LEU A 104 -5.12 6.22 26.21
C LEU A 104 -6.59 6.50 25.87
N GLN A 105 -7.18 7.56 26.44
CA GLN A 105 -8.56 7.95 26.11
C GLN A 105 -8.68 8.43 24.66
N SER A 106 -7.71 9.22 24.18
CA SER A 106 -7.65 9.66 22.79
C SER A 106 -7.51 8.48 21.84
N TRP A 107 -6.63 7.52 22.14
CA TRP A 107 -6.48 6.29 21.37
C TRP A 107 -7.79 5.51 21.26
N ARG A 108 -8.48 5.29 22.38
CA ARG A 108 -9.78 4.59 22.39
C ARG A 108 -10.85 5.33 21.59
N ALA A 109 -10.88 6.66 21.67
CA ALA A 109 -11.81 7.47 20.91
C ALA A 109 -11.53 7.41 19.41
N LEU A 110 -10.26 7.44 18.99
CA LEU A 110 -9.85 7.28 17.59
C LEU A 110 -10.26 5.90 17.06
N GLU A 111 -9.91 4.81 17.76
CA GLU A 111 -10.27 3.45 17.37
C GLU A 111 -11.80 3.24 17.29
N SER A 112 -12.55 3.79 18.25
CA SER A 112 -14.01 3.72 18.21
C SER A 112 -14.61 4.46 17.02
N ASN A 113 -14.04 5.60 16.64
CA ASN A 113 -14.52 6.38 15.49
C ASN A 113 -14.11 5.74 14.17
N ARG A 114 -12.90 5.19 14.06
CA ARG A 114 -12.44 4.40 12.92
C ARG A 114 -13.41 3.26 12.64
N PHE A 115 -13.72 2.46 13.66
CA PHE A 115 -14.65 1.33 13.56
C PHE A 115 -16.07 1.76 13.16
N ARG A 116 -16.63 2.78 13.81
CA ARG A 116 -18.00 3.28 13.52
C ARG A 116 -18.12 3.92 12.14
N GLY A 117 -17.08 4.65 11.71
CA GLY A 117 -17.00 5.25 10.39
C GLY A 117 -16.64 4.27 9.27
N ARG A 118 -16.37 3.00 9.61
CA ARG A 118 -15.90 1.95 8.70
C ARG A 118 -14.64 2.29 7.91
N PHE A 119 -13.73 3.06 8.52
CA PHE A 119 -12.43 3.36 7.93
C PHE A 119 -11.44 2.21 8.18
N LEU A 120 -10.64 1.85 7.18
CA LEU A 120 -9.63 0.82 7.30
C LEU A 120 -10.18 -0.52 7.84
N ASN A 121 -11.25 -1.01 7.21
CA ASN A 121 -11.97 -2.21 7.63
C ASN A 121 -11.61 -3.46 6.81
N GLU A 122 -10.80 -3.31 5.77
CA GLU A 122 -10.29 -4.46 5.04
C GLU A 122 -9.33 -5.27 5.92
N ARG A 123 -9.18 -6.54 5.57
CA ARG A 123 -8.35 -7.46 6.31
C ARG A 123 -6.89 -6.99 6.33
N GLY A 124 -6.32 -6.85 7.52
CA GLY A 124 -4.91 -6.45 7.72
C GLY A 124 -4.66 -4.95 7.81
N GLU A 125 -5.60 -4.09 7.42
CA GLU A 125 -5.41 -2.63 7.45
C GLU A 125 -5.22 -2.08 8.85
N LYS A 126 -6.06 -2.54 9.79
CA LYS A 126 -5.98 -2.13 11.20
C LYS A 126 -4.64 -2.51 11.81
N GLU A 127 -4.16 -3.72 11.54
CA GLU A 127 -2.88 -4.19 12.06
C GLU A 127 -1.71 -3.39 11.49
N LEU A 128 -1.74 -3.07 10.20
CA LEU A 128 -0.73 -2.23 9.56
C LEU A 128 -0.77 -0.79 10.09
N LEU A 129 -1.96 -0.21 10.28
CA LEU A 129 -2.12 1.08 10.93
C LEU A 129 -1.50 1.10 12.34
N HIS A 130 -1.76 0.07 13.15
CA HIS A 130 -1.23 -0.03 14.51
C HIS A 130 0.29 -0.16 14.51
N LEU A 131 0.84 -0.98 13.61
CA LEU A 131 2.28 -1.09 13.39
C LEU A 131 2.89 0.25 12.95
N ALA A 132 2.29 0.93 11.98
CA ALA A 132 2.76 2.21 11.44
C ALA A 132 2.84 3.29 12.52
N ILE A 133 1.80 3.41 13.35
CA ILE A 133 1.77 4.39 14.45
C ILE A 133 2.81 4.02 15.51
N ALA A 134 2.86 2.76 15.95
CA ALA A 134 3.78 2.33 17.00
C ALA A 134 5.26 2.46 16.59
N ASN A 135 5.54 2.39 15.29
CA ASN A 135 6.88 2.48 14.70
C ASN A 135 7.20 3.85 14.11
N GLY A 136 6.35 4.86 14.32
CA GLY A 136 6.66 6.25 14.01
C GLY A 136 6.75 6.53 12.50
N GLN A 137 5.93 5.85 11.68
CA GLN A 137 6.00 5.98 10.23
C GLN A 137 5.72 7.42 9.76
N ALA A 138 4.80 8.13 10.42
CA ALA A 138 4.49 9.53 10.11
C ALA A 138 5.42 10.56 10.79
N ASP A 139 6.40 10.15 11.59
CA ASP A 139 7.21 11.09 12.38
C ASP A 139 8.02 12.04 11.49
N GLY A 140 8.64 11.51 10.42
CA GLY A 140 9.41 12.33 9.47
C GLY A 140 8.54 13.31 8.69
N LEU A 141 7.33 12.88 8.30
CA LEU A 141 6.33 13.73 7.65
C LEU A 141 5.91 14.89 8.56
N LEU A 142 5.61 14.61 9.83
CA LEU A 142 5.23 15.61 10.82
C LEU A 142 6.39 16.58 11.11
N GLU A 143 7.64 16.11 11.13
CA GLU A 143 8.82 16.97 11.28
C GLU A 143 8.94 18.00 10.13
N GLU A 144 8.71 17.59 8.88
CA GLU A 144 8.71 18.50 7.73
C GLU A 144 7.54 19.51 7.79
N MET A 145 6.36 19.09 8.22
CA MET A 145 5.24 20.00 8.48
C MET A 145 5.58 21.03 9.57
N HIS A 146 6.23 20.59 10.65
CA HIS A 146 6.69 21.47 11.73
C HIS A 146 7.69 22.52 11.22
N LYS A 147 8.69 22.12 10.42
CA LYS A 147 9.66 23.05 9.80
C LYS A 147 8.97 24.07 8.90
N ALA A 148 8.00 23.62 8.09
CA ALA A 148 7.22 24.50 7.22
C ALA A 148 6.41 25.51 8.04
N TRP A 149 5.77 25.06 9.13
CA TRP A 149 5.10 25.95 10.07
C TRP A 149 6.07 26.94 10.73
N GLU A 150 7.21 26.51 11.27
CA GLU A 150 8.17 27.41 11.92
C GLU A 150 8.68 28.52 11.00
N LYS A 151 8.92 28.18 9.72
CA LYS A 151 9.28 29.14 8.70
C LYS A 151 8.16 30.15 8.49
N ARG A 152 6.91 29.67 8.46
CA ARG A 152 5.74 30.53 8.24
C ARG A 152 5.42 31.42 9.43
N GLU A 153 5.54 30.89 10.64
CA GLU A 153 5.33 31.59 11.91
C GLU A 153 6.21 32.85 12.04
N LYS A 154 7.43 32.81 11.50
CA LYS A 154 8.37 33.96 11.48
C LYS A 154 7.97 35.07 10.52
N ILE A 155 7.15 34.76 9.51
CA ILE A 155 6.78 35.69 8.42
C ILE A 155 5.40 36.30 8.68
N VAL A 156 4.46 35.49 9.20
CA VAL A 156 3.08 35.90 9.42
C VAL A 156 2.92 36.51 10.82
N PRO A 157 2.60 37.81 10.94
CA PRO A 157 2.56 38.50 12.23
C PRO A 157 1.46 37.93 13.14
N VAL A 158 1.77 37.79 14.43
CA VAL A 158 0.77 37.51 15.48
C VAL A 158 0.01 38.81 15.76
N VAL A 159 -1.30 38.83 15.54
CA VAL A 159 -2.14 40.02 15.78
C VAL A 159 -3.06 39.74 16.98
N GLY A 160 -2.82 40.41 18.11
CA GLY A 160 -3.61 40.30 19.35
C GLY A 160 -2.81 39.85 20.58
N GLU A 161 -3.40 39.95 21.79
CA GLU A 161 -2.79 39.50 23.05
C GLU A 161 -2.89 37.97 23.26
N ASP A 162 -3.84 37.31 22.60
CA ASP A 162 -4.01 35.85 22.61
C ASP A 162 -3.75 35.31 21.19
N GLY A 163 -2.57 34.73 20.96
CA GLY A 163 -2.28 34.05 19.69
C GLY A 163 -3.14 32.79 19.55
N CYS A 164 -3.80 32.62 18.40
CA CYS A 164 -4.56 31.40 18.12
C CYS A 164 -3.64 30.22 17.78
N GLU A 165 -3.99 29.03 18.27
CA GLU A 165 -3.20 27.82 18.08
C GLU A 165 -3.40 27.22 16.68
N SER A 166 -4.66 27.09 16.25
CA SER A 166 -5.06 26.75 14.88
C SER A 166 -5.51 27.99 14.12
N TRP A 167 -5.10 28.11 12.86
CA TRP A 167 -5.45 29.25 12.01
C TRP A 167 -5.33 28.95 10.52
N ILE A 168 -6.14 29.66 9.73
CA ILE A 168 -6.08 29.62 8.27
C ILE A 168 -5.18 30.76 7.79
N ASP A 169 -4.22 30.44 6.92
CA ASP A 169 -3.40 31.43 6.25
C ASP A 169 -4.15 32.02 5.04
N VAL A 170 -4.53 33.29 5.15
CA VAL A 170 -5.21 34.03 4.08
C VAL A 170 -4.27 35.11 3.57
N ARG A 171 -3.45 34.75 2.58
CA ARG A 171 -2.46 35.65 1.96
C ARG A 171 -1.56 36.37 2.99
N GLY A 172 -0.99 35.60 3.92
CA GLY A 172 -0.07 36.13 4.93
C GLY A 172 -0.75 36.80 6.11
N HIS A 173 -2.06 36.59 6.26
CA HIS A 173 -2.85 37.03 7.41
C HIS A 173 -3.46 35.83 8.12
N ARG A 174 -3.48 35.86 9.46
CA ARG A 174 -4.08 34.78 10.26
C ARG A 174 -5.59 34.96 10.39
N ALA A 175 -6.36 33.95 10.02
CA ALA A 175 -7.76 33.82 10.40
C ALA A 175 -7.89 32.76 11.50
N CYS A 176 -8.13 33.20 12.73
CA CYS A 176 -8.32 32.34 13.91
C CYS A 176 -9.78 31.88 14.08
N SER A 177 -10.70 32.38 13.25
CA SER A 177 -12.11 31.99 13.28
C SER A 177 -12.71 32.09 11.90
N VAL A 178 -13.82 31.36 11.67
CA VAL A 178 -14.59 31.43 10.41
C VAL A 178 -15.04 32.86 10.11
N LYS A 179 -15.34 33.66 11.14
CA LYS A 179 -15.69 35.07 10.99
C LYS A 179 -14.52 35.88 10.43
N GLN A 180 -13.33 35.76 11.02
CA GLN A 180 -12.13 36.45 10.55
C GLN A 180 -11.71 35.99 9.16
N PHE A 181 -11.87 34.70 8.84
CA PHE A 181 -11.67 34.17 7.49
C PHE A 181 -12.51 34.95 6.47
N TRP A 182 -13.81 35.12 6.72
CA TRP A 182 -14.68 35.89 5.84
C TRP A 182 -14.38 37.39 5.83
N GLU A 183 -13.85 37.97 6.91
CA GLU A 183 -13.40 39.36 6.93
C GLU A 183 -12.20 39.58 5.99
N LEU A 184 -11.27 38.61 5.92
CA LEU A 184 -10.07 38.67 5.07
C LEU A 184 -10.37 38.30 3.60
N VAL A 185 -11.20 37.28 3.37
CA VAL A 185 -11.61 36.86 2.02
C VAL A 185 -12.56 37.89 1.40
N GLY A 186 -13.44 38.48 2.21
CA GLY A 186 -14.46 39.42 1.80
C GLY A 186 -15.86 38.91 2.18
N PRO A 187 -16.62 39.58 3.07
CA PRO A 187 -17.87 39.03 3.61
C PRO A 187 -18.93 38.67 2.57
N LYS A 188 -18.91 39.34 1.40
CA LYS A 188 -19.83 39.03 0.29
C LYS A 188 -19.56 37.68 -0.36
N GLN A 189 -18.33 37.17 -0.27
CA GLN A 189 -17.93 35.87 -0.79
C GLN A 189 -18.60 34.70 -0.04
N SER A 190 -19.09 34.93 1.19
CA SER A 190 -19.76 33.89 2.00
C SER A 190 -21.07 33.33 1.40
N LYS A 191 -21.66 34.04 0.42
CA LYS A 191 -22.96 33.68 -0.20
C LYS A 191 -22.87 33.32 -1.68
N GLY A 192 -21.66 33.26 -2.24
CA GLY A 192 -21.45 32.93 -3.65
C GLY A 192 -21.27 31.42 -3.86
N GLU A 193 -21.39 31.00 -5.12
CA GLU A 193 -21.10 29.62 -5.56
C GLU A 193 -19.81 29.54 -6.38
N LYS A 194 -19.28 30.68 -6.83
CA LYS A 194 -18.05 30.77 -7.63
C LYS A 194 -16.77 30.64 -6.78
N PRO A 195 -15.62 30.28 -7.40
CA PRO A 195 -14.31 30.34 -6.77
C PRO A 195 -14.05 31.66 -6.02
N LEU A 196 -13.41 31.58 -4.86
CA LEU A 196 -13.24 32.74 -3.99
C LEU A 196 -12.31 33.79 -4.60
N ASN A 197 -12.78 35.03 -4.70
CA ASN A 197 -11.92 36.17 -5.00
C ASN A 197 -11.48 36.85 -3.69
N ILE A 198 -10.24 36.60 -3.29
CA ILE A 198 -9.66 37.03 -2.01
C ILE A 198 -9.38 38.54 -2.04
N GLN A 199 -10.04 39.28 -1.14
CA GLN A 199 -9.87 40.73 -0.98
C GLN A 199 -8.52 41.11 -0.35
N ALA A 200 -8.00 40.31 0.58
CA ALA A 200 -6.70 40.57 1.20
C ALA A 200 -5.57 40.62 0.15
N ALA A 201 -4.68 41.60 0.30
CA ALA A 201 -3.43 41.67 -0.45
C ALA A 201 -2.33 40.93 0.31
N GLY A 202 -1.46 40.20 -0.39
CA GLY A 202 -0.38 39.46 0.25
C GLY A 202 0.21 38.39 -0.65
N ASP A 203 0.90 37.44 -0.03
CA ASP A 203 1.58 36.34 -0.69
C ASP A 203 0.63 35.20 -1.07
N ASN A 204 0.83 34.63 -2.26
CA ASN A 204 0.14 33.41 -2.65
C ASN A 204 0.92 32.21 -2.14
N LEU A 205 0.24 31.30 -1.45
CA LEU A 205 0.81 30.05 -0.97
C LEU A 205 0.90 29.05 -2.12
N ALA A 206 1.91 28.19 -2.05
CA ALA A 206 2.05 27.02 -2.91
C ALA A 206 1.98 25.75 -2.06
N PRO A 207 1.43 24.65 -2.62
CA PRO A 207 1.57 23.33 -2.03
C PRO A 207 3.03 22.92 -1.87
N GLU A 208 3.33 22.25 -0.77
CA GLU A 208 4.60 21.56 -0.53
C GLU A 208 4.48 20.09 -0.95
N PRO A 209 5.58 19.36 -1.21
CA PRO A 209 5.53 17.99 -1.70
C PRO A 209 4.79 17.00 -0.79
N PHE A 210 4.70 17.31 0.50
CA PHE A 210 4.04 16.48 1.51
C PHE A 210 2.56 16.86 1.74
N ASP A 211 2.06 17.93 1.10
CA ASP A 211 0.68 18.36 1.31
C ASP A 211 -0.31 17.36 0.71
N ARG A 212 -1.34 17.01 1.49
CA ARG A 212 -2.55 16.37 0.96
C ARG A 212 -3.52 17.49 0.58
N LEU A 213 -3.90 17.56 -0.69
CA LEU A 213 -4.82 18.59 -1.18
C LEU A 213 -6.27 18.12 -1.06
N GLN A 214 -7.17 19.05 -0.78
CA GLN A 214 -8.61 18.88 -0.93
C GLN A 214 -9.16 19.99 -1.83
N PRO A 215 -9.69 19.68 -3.04
CA PRO A 215 -9.64 18.37 -3.72
C PRO A 215 -8.20 17.90 -4.04
N PRO A 216 -7.97 16.59 -4.32
CA PRO A 216 -6.63 15.99 -4.39
C PRO A 216 -5.75 16.41 -5.57
N MET A 217 -6.35 16.90 -6.66
CA MET A 217 -5.63 17.37 -7.84
C MET A 217 -5.42 18.88 -7.80
N ARG A 218 -4.19 19.33 -8.08
CA ARG A 218 -3.87 20.76 -8.10
C ARG A 218 -4.68 21.48 -9.18
N ASP A 219 -5.45 22.48 -8.78
CA ASP A 219 -6.17 23.37 -9.68
C ASP A 219 -5.71 24.82 -9.43
N ASP A 220 -4.98 25.38 -10.39
CA ASP A 220 -4.48 26.76 -10.31
C ASP A 220 -5.57 27.82 -10.56
N SER A 221 -6.75 27.43 -11.02
CA SER A 221 -7.92 28.31 -11.11
C SER A 221 -8.54 28.58 -9.73
N LEU A 222 -8.31 27.68 -8.76
CA LEU A 222 -8.83 27.77 -7.41
C LEU A 222 -7.85 28.48 -6.46
N PRO A 223 -8.34 29.30 -5.53
CA PRO A 223 -7.52 29.86 -4.47
C PRO A 223 -7.08 28.77 -3.49
N PHE A 224 -5.79 28.78 -3.14
CA PHE A 224 -5.20 27.79 -2.23
C PHE A 224 -5.00 28.35 -0.81
N PHE A 225 -5.39 27.56 0.19
CA PHE A 225 -5.27 27.89 1.60
C PHE A 225 -4.52 26.81 2.37
N VAL A 226 -3.85 27.21 3.45
CA VAL A 226 -3.21 26.28 4.39
C VAL A 226 -3.86 26.47 5.76
N LEU A 227 -4.40 25.38 6.31
CA LEU A 227 -4.84 25.32 7.70
C LEU A 227 -3.66 24.83 8.54
N TYR A 228 -3.02 25.74 9.29
CA TYR A 228 -2.06 25.37 10.31
C TYR A 228 -2.85 24.92 11.54
N ALA A 229 -2.88 23.62 11.79
CA ALA A 229 -3.75 22.99 12.78
C ALA A 229 -2.97 22.53 14.01
N SER A 230 -3.56 22.71 15.19
CA SER A 230 -3.11 22.11 16.44
C SER A 230 -4.15 21.17 17.01
N THR A 231 -3.71 20.02 17.51
CA THR A 231 -4.59 19.02 18.14
C THR A 231 -5.05 19.41 19.56
N ASP A 232 -4.59 20.54 20.09
CA ASP A 232 -4.99 21.04 21.40
C ASP A 232 -5.95 22.25 21.33
N ASP A 233 -6.39 22.62 20.13
CA ASP A 233 -7.24 23.77 19.87
C ASP A 233 -8.68 23.39 19.46
N GLU A 234 -9.65 23.81 20.26
CA GLU A 234 -11.08 23.64 19.98
C GLU A 234 -11.55 24.38 18.72
N THR A 235 -10.80 25.38 18.23
CA THR A 235 -11.13 26.10 17.00
C THR A 235 -10.82 25.31 15.73
N PHE A 236 -10.01 24.23 15.82
CA PHE A 236 -9.64 23.40 14.67
C PHE A 236 -10.88 22.89 13.92
N GLY A 237 -11.81 22.24 14.63
CA GLY A 237 -12.99 21.62 14.03
C GLY A 237 -13.82 22.60 13.18
N PRO A 238 -14.26 23.74 13.75
CA PRO A 238 -14.98 24.77 12.98
C PRO A 238 -14.22 25.34 11.79
N LEU A 239 -12.90 25.52 11.88
CA LEU A 239 -12.07 26.02 10.78
C LEU A 239 -11.93 24.99 9.66
N PHE A 240 -11.64 23.74 10.01
CA PHE A 240 -11.59 22.61 9.09
C PHE A 240 -12.92 22.44 8.36
N ASP A 241 -14.02 22.38 9.10
CA ASP A 241 -15.36 22.21 8.58
C ASP A 241 -15.74 23.29 7.55
N ALA A 242 -15.32 24.54 7.79
CA ALA A 242 -15.56 25.64 6.87
C ALA A 242 -14.80 25.48 5.55
N LEU A 243 -13.52 25.08 5.61
CA LEU A 243 -12.71 24.85 4.41
C LEU A 243 -13.16 23.61 3.65
N HIS A 244 -13.42 22.50 4.35
CA HIS A 244 -13.83 21.23 3.77
C HIS A 244 -15.13 21.35 2.97
N ARG A 245 -16.12 22.11 3.48
CA ARG A 245 -17.36 22.41 2.74
C ARG A 245 -17.11 23.24 1.48
N LEU A 246 -16.23 24.24 1.56
CA LEU A 246 -15.91 25.10 0.41
C LEU A 246 -15.07 24.36 -0.64
N ALA A 247 -14.46 23.23 -0.29
CA ALA A 247 -13.70 22.37 -1.18
C ALA A 247 -14.53 21.18 -1.72
N GLY A 248 -15.86 21.19 -1.56
CA GLY A 248 -16.76 20.13 -2.06
C GLY A 248 -16.75 18.83 -1.25
N GLY A 249 -16.30 18.85 0.02
CA GLY A 249 -16.11 17.64 0.81
C GLY A 249 -17.37 16.98 1.41
N ASP A 250 -18.55 17.61 1.31
CA ASP A 250 -19.80 17.02 1.77
C ASP A 250 -20.52 16.33 0.58
N ILE A 251 -20.88 15.04 0.75
CA ILE A 251 -21.38 14.09 -0.28
C ILE A 251 -22.65 14.57 -1.03
N ASP A 252 -23.38 15.54 -0.49
CA ASP A 252 -24.66 16.03 -1.03
C ASP A 252 -24.54 17.32 -1.87
N VAL A 253 -23.34 17.76 -2.23
CA VAL A 253 -23.13 19.02 -2.97
C VAL A 253 -22.55 18.72 -4.35
N ALA A 254 -23.21 19.20 -5.41
CA ALA A 254 -22.77 19.05 -6.80
C ALA A 254 -21.31 19.49 -7.01
N GLU A 255 -20.57 18.81 -7.91
CA GLU A 255 -19.16 19.09 -8.22
C GLU A 255 -18.88 20.56 -8.58
N ASP A 256 -19.86 21.28 -9.13
CA ASP A 256 -19.83 22.72 -9.41
C ASP A 256 -19.71 23.63 -8.18
N ALA A 257 -19.74 23.07 -6.96
CA ALA A 257 -19.68 23.80 -5.70
C ALA A 257 -18.27 23.91 -5.10
N VAL A 258 -17.20 23.47 -5.78
CA VAL A 258 -15.82 23.66 -5.31
C VAL A 258 -15.40 25.11 -5.49
N ARG A 259 -15.05 25.78 -4.38
CA ARG A 259 -14.74 27.22 -4.33
C ARG A 259 -13.31 27.54 -3.96
N LEU A 260 -12.59 26.58 -3.39
CA LEU A 260 -11.19 26.68 -2.99
C LEU A 260 -10.52 25.31 -2.96
N GLN A 261 -9.19 25.32 -2.89
CA GLN A 261 -8.39 24.17 -2.52
C GLN A 261 -7.66 24.44 -1.21
N PHE A 262 -7.49 23.43 -0.36
CA PHE A 262 -6.69 23.59 0.87
C PHE A 262 -5.91 22.34 1.27
N THR A 263 -4.97 22.53 2.19
CA THR A 263 -4.22 21.47 2.89
C THR A 263 -4.26 21.72 4.40
N ILE A 264 -3.98 20.67 5.19
CA ILE A 264 -3.73 20.78 6.64
C ILE A 264 -2.24 20.58 6.88
N ARG A 265 -1.64 21.46 7.69
CA ARG A 265 -0.27 21.28 8.21
C ARG A 265 -0.32 21.26 9.72
N TRP A 266 0.12 20.16 10.32
CA TRP A 266 0.14 20.04 11.77
C TRP A 266 1.24 20.91 12.38
N LYS A 267 0.88 21.59 13.45
CA LYS A 267 1.76 22.43 14.26
C LYS A 267 2.28 21.62 15.46
N PRO A 268 3.53 21.87 15.92
CA PRO A 268 4.01 21.40 17.20
C PRO A 268 3.10 21.82 18.35
N ASP A 269 2.82 20.90 19.28
CA ASP A 269 2.01 21.19 20.44
C ASP A 269 2.71 22.23 21.35
N SER A 270 2.06 23.38 21.56
CA SER A 270 2.62 24.49 22.32
C SER A 270 2.81 24.14 23.80
N ARG A 271 2.04 23.17 24.34
CA ARG A 271 2.14 22.67 25.73
C ARG A 271 3.23 21.61 25.89
N ILE A 272 3.45 20.76 24.87
CA ILE A 272 4.50 19.73 24.92
C ILE A 272 5.88 20.28 24.54
N SER A 273 5.96 21.43 23.87
CA SER A 273 7.24 22.13 23.61
C SER A 273 8.08 22.41 24.88
N LYS A 274 7.49 22.20 26.08
CA LYS A 274 8.14 22.29 27.40
C LYS A 274 8.50 20.94 28.05
N ALA A 275 8.19 19.79 27.44
CA ALA A 275 8.22 18.46 28.04
C ALA A 275 9.20 17.48 27.35
N GLY A 276 10.47 17.86 27.24
CA GLY A 276 11.58 16.92 27.02
C GLY A 276 11.67 16.24 25.66
N ASN A 277 12.53 15.21 25.58
CA ASN A 277 12.91 14.53 24.33
C ASN A 277 11.82 13.57 23.83
N ALA A 278 11.50 13.63 22.53
CA ALA A 278 10.53 12.76 21.87
C ALA A 278 11.01 11.29 21.83
N PRO A 279 10.22 10.29 22.25
CA PRO A 279 10.62 8.89 22.13
C PRO A 279 10.74 8.47 20.66
N LEU A 280 11.73 7.63 20.35
CA LEU A 280 11.91 7.07 19.00
C LEU A 280 11.65 5.56 19.03
N SER A 281 10.98 5.05 18.00
CA SER A 281 10.72 3.63 17.74
C SER A 281 11.55 3.12 16.55
N ALA A 282 11.33 1.87 16.12
CA ALA A 282 11.98 1.26 14.96
C ALA A 282 13.51 1.41 14.97
N PHE A 283 14.14 0.99 16.08
CA PHE A 283 15.61 1.00 16.22
C PHE A 283 16.13 -0.34 16.73
N GLY A 284 17.29 -0.73 16.21
CA GLY A 284 18.09 -1.85 16.68
C GLY A 284 19.12 -1.40 17.72
N VAL A 285 19.41 -2.27 18.68
CA VAL A 285 20.48 -2.09 19.67
C VAL A 285 21.41 -3.28 19.59
N LYS A 286 22.69 -3.00 19.31
CA LYS A 286 23.77 -3.98 19.37
C LYS A 286 24.61 -3.74 20.63
N LEU A 287 24.60 -4.72 21.53
CA LEU A 287 25.29 -4.67 22.82
C LEU A 287 26.46 -5.65 22.83
N SER A 288 27.67 -5.11 23.04
CA SER A 288 28.90 -5.90 23.19
C SER A 288 29.26 -6.01 24.66
N LEU A 289 29.52 -7.22 25.14
CA LEU A 289 29.87 -7.51 26.53
C LEU A 289 31.28 -8.12 26.62
N GLU A 290 31.95 -7.89 27.74
CA GLU A 290 33.28 -8.42 27.99
C GLU A 290 33.27 -9.97 28.07
N GLY A 291 34.26 -10.57 27.39
CA GLY A 291 34.43 -12.03 27.33
C GLY A 291 33.45 -12.75 26.41
N VAL A 292 32.61 -12.03 25.65
CA VAL A 292 31.77 -12.59 24.59
C VAL A 292 32.52 -12.42 23.26
N THR A 293 32.90 -13.53 22.62
CA THR A 293 33.68 -13.52 21.37
C THR A 293 33.13 -14.54 20.38
N ALA A 294 33.38 -14.33 19.08
CA ALA A 294 32.95 -15.28 18.05
C ALA A 294 33.76 -16.59 18.14
N PRO A 295 33.11 -17.76 17.99
CA PRO A 295 33.79 -19.05 18.08
C PRO A 295 34.79 -19.28 16.94
N GLU A 296 35.84 -20.05 17.25
CA GLU A 296 36.84 -20.49 16.27
C GLU A 296 36.19 -21.33 15.14
N ALA A 297 36.65 -21.15 13.90
CA ALA A 297 36.04 -21.75 12.71
C ALA A 297 35.86 -23.27 12.75
N LYS A 298 36.66 -24.00 13.54
CA LYS A 298 36.65 -25.47 13.64
C LYS A 298 35.53 -26.05 14.52
N LEU A 299 34.90 -25.26 15.40
CA LEU A 299 33.83 -25.73 16.30
C LEU A 299 32.41 -25.48 15.76
N LYS A 300 32.29 -24.85 14.59
CA LYS A 300 31.05 -24.24 14.10
C LYS A 300 29.91 -25.23 13.82
N THR A 301 30.17 -26.41 13.26
CA THR A 301 29.10 -27.30 12.79
C THR A 301 28.42 -28.07 13.93
N ASP A 302 29.19 -28.64 14.87
CA ASP A 302 28.63 -29.38 16.00
C ASP A 302 27.86 -28.47 16.97
N VAL A 303 28.38 -27.25 17.21
CA VAL A 303 27.72 -26.24 18.04
C VAL A 303 26.38 -25.81 17.43
N ARG A 304 26.33 -25.62 16.10
CA ARG A 304 25.08 -25.35 15.38
C ARG A 304 24.09 -26.49 15.48
N ARG A 305 24.52 -27.74 15.29
CA ARG A 305 23.63 -28.91 15.40
C ARG A 305 23.00 -28.99 16.79
N ARG A 306 23.78 -28.73 17.84
CA ARG A 306 23.26 -28.66 19.22
C ARG A 306 22.28 -27.50 19.40
N ALA A 307 22.60 -26.32 18.87
CA ALA A 307 21.71 -25.16 18.90
C ALA A 307 20.36 -25.48 18.22
N ILE A 308 20.38 -26.07 17.02
CA ILE A 308 19.17 -26.48 16.30
C ILE A 308 18.37 -27.50 17.13
N SER A 309 19.02 -28.52 17.70
CA SER A 309 18.34 -29.52 18.53
C SER A 309 17.66 -28.90 19.78
N SER A 310 18.26 -27.84 20.35
CA SER A 310 17.68 -27.14 21.51
C SER A 310 16.46 -26.28 21.17
N ILE A 311 16.33 -25.91 19.90
CA ILE A 311 15.28 -25.06 19.35
C ILE A 311 14.09 -25.88 18.87
N VAL A 312 14.35 -26.97 18.15
CA VAL A 312 13.35 -27.79 17.45
C VAL A 312 12.30 -28.38 18.37
N ALA A 313 12.60 -28.53 19.66
CA ALA A 313 11.64 -29.01 20.65
C ALA A 313 10.54 -28.00 21.04
N ARG A 314 10.39 -26.86 20.34
CA ARG A 314 9.50 -25.77 20.73
C ARG A 314 8.54 -25.35 19.61
N ASP A 315 7.24 -25.53 19.84
CA ASP A 315 6.15 -25.08 18.95
C ASP A 315 5.84 -23.57 19.09
N SER A 316 6.80 -22.75 19.53
CA SER A 316 6.59 -21.32 19.76
C SER A 316 7.84 -20.50 19.40
N LEU A 317 7.62 -19.36 18.73
CA LEU A 317 8.67 -18.42 18.35
C LEU A 317 9.27 -17.68 19.55
N ALA A 318 8.51 -17.36 20.61
CA ALA A 318 9.02 -16.52 21.70
C ALA A 318 10.20 -17.18 22.47
N PRO A 319 10.12 -18.48 22.86
CA PRO A 319 11.26 -19.16 23.45
C PRO A 319 12.47 -19.28 22.51
N LEU A 320 12.25 -19.39 21.20
CA LEU A 320 13.30 -19.41 20.19
C LEU A 320 13.97 -18.03 20.07
N ALA A 321 13.18 -16.97 19.95
CA ALA A 321 13.69 -15.61 19.89
C ALA A 321 14.52 -15.26 21.11
N SER A 322 14.07 -15.69 22.30
CA SER A 322 14.85 -15.56 23.54
C SER A 322 16.17 -16.33 23.49
N PHE A 323 16.18 -17.56 22.96
CA PHE A 323 17.40 -18.34 22.76
C PHE A 323 18.37 -17.63 21.80
N ILE A 324 17.88 -17.16 20.65
CA ILE A 324 18.70 -16.51 19.62
C ILE A 324 19.25 -15.18 20.12
N ALA A 325 18.45 -14.39 20.83
CA ALA A 325 18.89 -13.16 21.48
C ALA A 325 20.02 -13.40 22.50
N GLN A 326 19.98 -14.51 23.23
CA GLN A 326 21.00 -14.89 24.22
C GLN A 326 22.11 -15.80 23.66
N SER A 327 22.05 -16.17 22.38
CA SER A 327 22.98 -17.14 21.77
C SER A 327 24.47 -16.83 21.99
N PRO A 328 24.95 -15.57 21.97
CA PRO A 328 26.36 -15.27 22.24
C PRO A 328 26.80 -15.61 23.67
N LEU A 329 25.87 -15.66 24.63
CA LEU A 329 26.14 -16.00 26.03
C LEU A 329 26.12 -17.52 26.27
N LEU A 330 25.40 -18.27 25.42
CA LEU A 330 25.17 -19.71 25.57
C LEU A 330 26.24 -20.56 24.86
N GLU A 331 27.02 -19.98 23.95
CA GLU A 331 28.06 -20.69 23.17
C GLU A 331 29.03 -21.53 24.03
N PRO A 332 29.56 -21.03 25.18
CA PRO A 332 30.50 -21.82 25.98
C PRO A 332 29.89 -23.11 26.54
N SER A 333 28.57 -23.11 26.78
CA SER A 333 27.83 -24.29 27.24
C SER A 333 27.56 -25.27 26.09
N LEU A 334 27.40 -24.76 24.86
CA LEU A 334 27.19 -25.57 23.66
C LEU A 334 28.47 -26.23 23.15
N SER A 335 29.65 -25.68 23.45
CA SER A 335 30.97 -26.22 23.04
C SER A 335 31.53 -27.33 23.94
N GLY A 336 30.93 -27.57 25.11
CA GLY A 336 31.40 -28.57 26.08
C GLY A 336 31.40 -30.02 25.54
N LYS A 337 32.47 -30.78 25.80
CA LYS A 337 32.60 -32.20 25.42
C LYS A 337 31.88 -33.20 26.34
N GLY A 338 31.18 -32.73 27.38
CA GLY A 338 30.57 -33.61 28.37
C GLY A 338 29.25 -33.07 28.89
N GLY A 339 28.21 -33.91 28.83
CA GLY A 339 26.95 -33.67 29.52
C GLY A 339 25.75 -33.41 28.61
N ALA A 340 25.40 -34.41 27.80
CA ALA A 340 24.07 -34.78 27.31
C ALA A 340 24.22 -35.34 25.89
N GLU A 341 24.63 -36.61 25.80
CA GLU A 341 23.99 -37.50 24.83
C GLU A 341 22.53 -37.60 25.26
N ALA A 342 21.74 -36.55 25.03
CA ALA A 342 20.32 -36.72 24.90
C ALA A 342 20.18 -37.60 23.66
N GLU A 343 19.83 -38.86 23.86
CA GLU A 343 19.47 -39.79 22.80
C GLU A 343 18.58 -39.02 21.82
N VAL A 344 19.14 -38.76 20.64
CA VAL A 344 18.41 -38.22 19.50
C VAL A 344 17.32 -39.26 19.24
N GLY A 345 16.09 -38.94 19.62
CA GLY A 345 14.92 -39.65 19.12
C GLY A 345 15.05 -39.66 17.60
N ALA A 346 15.11 -40.86 17.03
CA ALA A 346 15.24 -41.07 15.60
C ALA A 346 14.17 -40.25 14.84
N GLY A 347 14.60 -39.21 14.14
CA GLY A 347 13.75 -38.39 13.30
C GLY A 347 14.51 -37.19 12.74
N ALA A 348 14.80 -37.23 11.44
CA ALA A 348 15.52 -36.26 10.61
C ALA A 348 17.05 -36.14 10.82
N GLN A 349 17.81 -36.74 9.89
CA GLN A 349 19.20 -36.36 9.65
C GLN A 349 19.23 -34.90 9.16
N ILE A 350 19.70 -33.97 10.00
CA ILE A 350 20.06 -32.62 9.53
C ILE A 350 21.27 -32.80 8.60
N SER A 351 21.05 -32.75 7.29
CA SER A 351 22.11 -32.90 6.29
C SER A 351 23.07 -31.71 6.32
N ASP A 352 24.36 -31.94 6.06
CA ASP A 352 25.40 -30.90 5.94
C ASP A 352 25.31 -30.13 4.60
N GLU A 353 24.14 -30.13 3.94
CA GLU A 353 23.95 -29.35 2.72
C GLU A 353 24.04 -27.86 3.06
N ASN A 354 24.87 -27.12 2.32
CA ASN A 354 25.08 -25.68 2.50
C ASN A 354 23.82 -24.91 2.08
N TYR A 355 22.75 -24.97 2.88
CA TYR A 355 21.58 -24.15 2.69
C TYR A 355 21.95 -22.68 2.91
N ALA A 356 21.45 -21.82 2.04
CA ALA A 356 21.54 -20.37 2.22
C ALA A 356 20.44 -19.91 3.17
N GLU A 357 20.74 -18.88 3.97
CA GLU A 357 19.70 -18.20 4.72
C GLU A 357 18.83 -17.39 3.74
N SER A 358 17.52 -17.49 3.87
CA SER A 358 16.54 -16.85 3.01
C SER A 358 15.27 -16.53 3.78
N ILE A 359 14.61 -15.43 3.46
CA ILE A 359 13.30 -15.10 4.01
C ILE A 359 12.40 -14.77 2.83
N THR A 360 11.23 -15.39 2.77
CA THR A 360 10.22 -15.10 1.77
C THR A 360 8.91 -14.73 2.42
N ILE A 361 8.22 -13.73 1.86
CA ILE A 361 6.85 -13.37 2.22
C ILE A 361 6.02 -13.43 0.95
N ASN A 362 4.94 -14.23 0.94
CA ASN A 362 4.08 -14.45 -0.23
C ASN A 362 4.87 -14.85 -1.49
N GLY A 363 5.93 -15.64 -1.30
CA GLY A 363 6.85 -16.09 -2.36
C GLY A 363 7.89 -15.07 -2.82
N LEU A 364 7.89 -13.82 -2.34
CA LEU A 364 8.92 -12.84 -2.63
C LEU A 364 10.10 -12.97 -1.66
N SER A 365 11.32 -13.09 -2.20
CA SER A 365 12.54 -13.09 -1.39
C SER A 365 12.86 -11.69 -0.86
N LEU A 366 13.07 -11.59 0.44
CA LEU A 366 13.60 -10.40 1.10
C LEU A 366 15.13 -10.44 1.16
N ASP A 367 15.74 -9.26 1.26
CA ASP A 367 17.17 -9.13 1.53
C ASP A 367 17.46 -9.50 2.99
N VAL A 368 18.01 -10.69 3.21
CA VAL A 368 18.29 -11.20 4.56
C VAL A 368 19.37 -10.39 5.29
N ASP A 369 20.20 -9.63 4.57
CA ASP A 369 21.24 -8.79 5.17
C ASP A 369 20.69 -7.43 5.68
N HIS A 370 19.53 -6.99 5.18
CA HIS A 370 18.90 -5.71 5.52
C HIS A 370 17.52 -5.90 6.18
N ALA A 371 17.50 -5.80 7.52
CA ALA A 371 16.30 -5.98 8.34
C ALA A 371 15.85 -4.65 8.95
N ASP A 372 15.32 -3.74 8.13
CA ASP A 372 14.78 -2.46 8.61
C ASP A 372 13.27 -2.59 8.94
N PRO A 373 12.82 -2.18 10.14
CA PRO A 373 11.43 -2.32 10.54
C PRO A 373 10.43 -1.49 9.73
N LEU A 374 10.82 -0.29 9.26
CA LEU A 374 9.93 0.55 8.46
C LEU A 374 9.81 0.01 7.04
N ASP A 375 10.93 -0.36 6.43
CA ASP A 375 10.95 -1.00 5.10
C ASP A 375 10.07 -2.27 5.09
N LEU A 376 10.06 -3.03 6.19
CA LEU A 376 9.20 -4.19 6.39
C LEU A 376 7.70 -3.81 6.45
N ILE A 377 7.31 -2.74 7.16
CA ILE A 377 5.91 -2.28 7.18
C ILE A 377 5.46 -1.84 5.77
N HIS A 378 6.28 -1.05 5.07
CA HIS A 378 5.99 -0.66 3.68
C HIS A 378 5.85 -1.87 2.76
N PHE A 379 6.71 -2.87 2.92
CA PHE A 379 6.61 -4.11 2.17
C PHE A 379 5.30 -4.87 2.46
N LEU A 380 4.92 -5.01 3.74
CA LEU A 380 3.70 -5.72 4.13
C LEU A 380 2.43 -5.01 3.63
N ARG A 381 2.41 -3.67 3.61
CA ARG A 381 1.30 -2.88 3.05
C ARG A 381 1.15 -3.11 1.56
N ARG A 382 2.24 -2.97 0.81
CA ARG A 382 2.26 -3.19 -0.64
C ARG A 382 1.81 -4.61 -1.00
N GLU A 383 2.26 -5.62 -0.27
CA GLU A 383 1.85 -7.01 -0.51
C GLU A 383 0.38 -7.26 -0.18
N ARG A 384 -0.16 -6.59 0.85
CA ARG A 384 -1.60 -6.65 1.15
C ARG A 384 -2.42 -6.11 -0.01
N GLU A 385 -2.07 -4.94 -0.54
CA GLU A 385 -2.81 -4.29 -1.63
C GLU A 385 -2.98 -5.22 -2.84
N PHE A 386 -1.91 -5.86 -3.31
CA PHE A 386 -2.02 -6.79 -4.46
C PHE A 386 -2.89 -8.01 -4.18
N LEU A 387 -2.87 -8.54 -2.96
CA LEU A 387 -3.75 -9.65 -2.59
C LEU A 387 -5.20 -9.20 -2.49
N ALA A 388 -5.45 -8.04 -1.89
CA ALA A 388 -6.79 -7.45 -1.78
C ALA A 388 -7.37 -7.14 -3.18
N ASP A 389 -6.56 -6.59 -4.08
CA ASP A 389 -6.95 -6.30 -5.46
C ASP A 389 -7.38 -7.54 -6.24
N ILE A 390 -6.76 -8.71 -6.01
CA ILE A 390 -7.21 -9.96 -6.67
C ILE A 390 -8.47 -10.49 -6.02
N VAL A 391 -8.55 -10.46 -4.68
CA VAL A 391 -9.74 -10.93 -3.95
C VAL A 391 -10.97 -10.08 -4.28
N SER A 392 -10.82 -8.78 -4.54
CA SER A 392 -11.93 -7.89 -4.89
C SER A 392 -12.53 -8.18 -6.27
N LEU A 393 -11.84 -8.92 -7.15
CA LEU A 393 -12.33 -9.24 -8.49
C LEU A 393 -13.56 -10.15 -8.49
N HIS A 394 -13.70 -11.00 -7.46
CA HIS A 394 -14.86 -11.88 -7.34
C HIS A 394 -15.05 -12.36 -5.89
N HIS A 395 -16.29 -12.38 -5.42
CA HIS A 395 -16.64 -12.70 -4.03
C HIS A 395 -16.24 -14.11 -3.56
N ASP A 396 -16.12 -15.08 -4.47
CA ASP A 396 -15.67 -16.45 -4.17
C ASP A 396 -14.13 -16.60 -4.11
N LEU A 397 -13.36 -15.55 -4.41
CA LEU A 397 -11.90 -15.59 -4.32
C LEU A 397 -11.45 -15.46 -2.86
N THR A 398 -10.39 -16.20 -2.52
CA THR A 398 -9.77 -16.18 -1.19
C THR A 398 -8.34 -15.67 -1.30
N PHE A 399 -7.75 -15.29 -0.17
CA PHE A 399 -6.34 -14.91 -0.14
C PHE A 399 -5.41 -16.04 -0.60
N ALA A 400 -5.77 -17.31 -0.39
CA ALA A 400 -5.05 -18.46 -0.94
C ALA A 400 -5.09 -18.48 -2.46
N HIS A 401 -6.26 -18.26 -3.07
CA HIS A 401 -6.39 -18.16 -4.53
C HIS A 401 -5.52 -17.01 -5.06
N ALA A 402 -5.61 -15.83 -4.44
CA ALA A 402 -4.80 -14.68 -4.82
C ALA A 402 -3.28 -14.92 -4.72
N ARG A 403 -2.81 -15.55 -3.63
CA ARG A 403 -1.40 -15.95 -3.48
C ARG A 403 -0.97 -16.94 -4.56
N ALA A 404 -1.78 -17.96 -4.83
CA ALA A 404 -1.47 -18.96 -5.84
C ALA A 404 -1.34 -18.32 -7.24
N ILE A 405 -2.24 -17.41 -7.61
CA ILE A 405 -2.15 -16.63 -8.85
C ILE A 405 -0.88 -15.78 -8.88
N LEU A 406 -0.57 -15.02 -7.83
CA LEU A 406 0.64 -14.18 -7.77
C LEU A 406 1.93 -15.01 -7.90
N ILE A 407 2.01 -16.14 -7.18
CA ILE A 407 3.21 -16.98 -7.14
C ILE A 407 3.38 -17.77 -8.44
N GLY A 408 2.34 -18.50 -8.87
CA GLY A 408 2.43 -19.41 -10.02
C GLY A 408 2.60 -18.70 -11.36
N SER A 409 2.17 -17.44 -11.45
CA SER A 409 2.20 -16.67 -12.71
C SER A 409 3.47 -15.84 -12.87
N SER A 410 4.35 -15.82 -11.87
CA SER A 410 5.53 -14.97 -11.89
C SER A 410 6.66 -15.59 -12.73
N VAL A 411 7.01 -14.92 -13.81
CA VAL A 411 8.09 -15.34 -14.71
C VAL A 411 9.42 -14.73 -14.25
N SER A 412 10.50 -15.51 -14.28
CA SER A 412 11.84 -15.02 -13.95
C SER A 412 12.27 -13.89 -14.91
N PRO A 413 12.64 -12.68 -14.42
CA PRO A 413 13.09 -11.58 -15.27
C PRO A 413 14.31 -11.92 -16.16
N ALA A 414 15.06 -12.98 -15.81
CA ALA A 414 16.19 -13.46 -16.59
C ALA A 414 15.79 -14.04 -17.96
N GLU A 415 14.53 -14.45 -18.14
CA GLU A 415 14.02 -14.98 -19.42
C GLU A 415 13.55 -13.88 -20.38
N GLU A 416 13.16 -12.69 -19.88
CA GLU A 416 12.68 -11.58 -20.71
C GLU A 416 13.75 -10.99 -21.64
N VAL A 417 15.02 -11.04 -21.25
CA VAL A 417 16.14 -10.40 -21.99
C VAL A 417 16.82 -11.37 -22.96
N ALA A 418 16.66 -12.69 -22.79
CA ALA A 418 17.43 -13.71 -23.52
C ALA A 418 16.80 -14.17 -24.86
N GLY A 419 15.50 -13.92 -25.08
CA GLY A 419 14.80 -14.37 -26.29
C GLY A 419 15.11 -13.55 -27.55
N ARG A 420 15.70 -14.19 -28.59
CA ARG A 420 15.67 -13.64 -29.96
C ARG A 420 14.24 -13.68 -30.47
N SER A 421 13.69 -12.52 -30.81
CA SER A 421 12.32 -12.35 -31.32
C SER A 421 12.37 -11.63 -32.68
N PRO A 422 11.33 -11.71 -33.53
CA PRO A 422 11.31 -11.08 -34.85
C PRO A 422 11.60 -9.57 -34.79
N LYS A 423 12.14 -9.01 -35.89
CA LYS A 423 12.68 -7.65 -35.95
C LYS A 423 11.70 -6.47 -35.71
N ASN A 424 10.43 -6.73 -35.39
CA ASN A 424 9.35 -5.73 -35.34
C ASN A 424 8.52 -5.69 -34.03
N VAL A 425 8.86 -6.48 -33.01
CA VAL A 425 8.11 -6.47 -31.72
C VAL A 425 8.53 -5.28 -30.86
N ILE A 426 7.56 -4.50 -30.34
CA ILE A 426 7.80 -3.41 -29.39
C ILE A 426 8.23 -4.00 -28.04
N LYS A 427 9.54 -4.24 -27.90
CA LYS A 427 10.13 -4.68 -26.64
C LYS A 427 10.38 -3.50 -25.70
N PRO A 428 10.29 -3.72 -24.38
CA PRO A 428 10.86 -2.81 -23.41
C PRO A 428 12.31 -2.49 -23.78
N SER A 429 12.64 -1.21 -23.85
CA SER A 429 13.97 -0.73 -24.17
C SER A 429 14.30 0.51 -23.33
N LYS A 430 15.55 0.94 -23.35
CA LYS A 430 15.94 2.18 -22.65
C LYS A 430 15.18 3.42 -23.16
N HIS A 431 14.73 3.40 -24.40
CA HIS A 431 13.98 4.50 -25.03
C HIS A 431 12.45 4.35 -24.89
N HIS A 432 11.98 3.13 -24.62
CA HIS A 432 10.57 2.81 -24.38
C HIS A 432 10.50 1.85 -23.18
N PRO A 433 10.59 2.36 -21.94
CA PRO A 433 10.60 1.52 -20.75
C PRO A 433 9.27 0.77 -20.61
N LEU A 434 9.31 -0.41 -19.98
CA LEU A 434 8.09 -1.13 -19.64
C LEU A 434 7.26 -0.29 -18.67
N LYS A 435 6.01 -0.04 -19.03
CA LYS A 435 5.03 0.66 -18.20
C LYS A 435 3.86 -0.28 -17.96
N ILE A 436 3.55 -0.51 -16.70
CA ILE A 436 2.42 -1.33 -16.25
C ILE A 436 1.51 -0.45 -15.41
N VAL A 437 0.20 -0.61 -15.57
CA VAL A 437 -0.84 -0.04 -14.73
C VAL A 437 -1.60 -1.18 -14.05
N ASN A 438 -1.90 -1.03 -12.76
CA ASN A 438 -2.82 -1.91 -12.05
C ASN A 438 -4.25 -1.51 -12.44
N LEU A 439 -4.99 -2.38 -13.12
CA LEU A 439 -6.29 -2.03 -13.68
C LEU A 439 -7.37 -1.84 -12.61
N VAL A 440 -7.31 -2.54 -11.48
CA VAL A 440 -8.26 -2.35 -10.37
C VAL A 440 -8.16 -0.92 -9.83
N GLN A 441 -6.95 -0.47 -9.57
CA GLN A 441 -6.68 0.88 -9.09
C GLN A 441 -6.98 1.93 -10.17
N ALA A 442 -6.66 1.66 -11.44
CA ALA A 442 -6.93 2.58 -12.53
C ALA A 442 -8.44 2.77 -12.80
N MET A 443 -9.25 1.74 -12.53
CA MET A 443 -10.71 1.75 -12.74
C MET A 443 -11.52 2.24 -11.53
N HIS A 444 -10.87 2.55 -10.41
CA HIS A 444 -11.53 3.02 -9.19
C HIS A 444 -12.40 4.26 -9.47
N ASP A 445 -13.65 4.27 -9.00
CA ASP A 445 -14.65 5.34 -9.23
C ASP A 445 -14.99 5.65 -10.70
N LEU A 446 -14.63 4.78 -11.66
CA LEU A 446 -15.11 4.94 -13.04
C LEU A 446 -16.55 4.41 -13.21
N PRO A 447 -17.28 4.85 -14.24
CA PRO A 447 -18.65 4.37 -14.50
C PRO A 447 -18.68 2.84 -14.63
N SER A 448 -19.57 2.18 -13.90
CA SER A 448 -19.66 0.70 -13.91
C SER A 448 -19.88 0.12 -15.31
N VAL A 449 -20.62 0.84 -16.16
CA VAL A 449 -20.86 0.45 -17.56
C VAL A 449 -19.55 0.38 -18.35
N PHE A 450 -18.60 1.30 -18.11
CA PHE A 450 -17.26 1.25 -18.72
C PHE A 450 -16.44 0.05 -18.24
N VAL A 451 -16.51 -0.27 -16.94
CA VAL A 451 -15.74 -1.35 -16.32
C VAL A 451 -16.27 -2.73 -16.71
N GLU A 452 -17.58 -2.89 -16.83
CA GLU A 452 -18.22 -4.22 -16.97
C GLU A 452 -18.73 -4.50 -18.39
N ALA A 453 -19.21 -3.50 -19.13
CA ALA A 453 -20.04 -3.71 -20.31
C ALA A 453 -19.49 -3.13 -21.62
N ALA A 454 -18.49 -2.26 -21.59
CA ALA A 454 -17.97 -1.56 -22.76
C ALA A 454 -16.97 -2.37 -23.63
N PHE A 455 -17.13 -3.70 -23.71
CA PHE A 455 -16.22 -4.58 -24.46
C PHE A 455 -16.84 -5.10 -25.76
N LEU A 456 -16.05 -5.07 -26.83
CA LEU A 456 -16.33 -5.71 -28.10
C LEU A 456 -15.54 -7.01 -28.21
N GLU A 457 -16.22 -8.06 -28.64
CA GLU A 457 -15.68 -9.41 -28.82
C GLU A 457 -16.07 -9.92 -30.21
N SER A 458 -15.19 -10.72 -30.82
CA SER A 458 -15.56 -11.51 -32.00
C SER A 458 -16.10 -12.87 -31.54
N VAL A 459 -17.04 -13.43 -32.29
CA VAL A 459 -17.59 -14.75 -32.02
C VAL A 459 -16.82 -15.78 -32.85
N GLU A 460 -16.48 -16.94 -32.26
CA GLU A 460 -15.94 -18.05 -33.04
C GLU A 460 -16.95 -18.41 -34.13
N SER A 461 -16.56 -18.32 -35.40
CA SER A 461 -17.44 -18.80 -36.47
C SER A 461 -17.69 -20.29 -36.24
N ASP A 462 -18.96 -20.71 -36.12
CA ASP A 462 -19.41 -22.11 -36.13
C ASP A 462 -19.05 -22.79 -37.47
N GLY A 463 -17.76 -22.95 -37.73
CA GLY A 463 -17.20 -23.49 -38.97
C GLY A 463 -17.21 -25.01 -39.01
N ASP A 464 -17.42 -25.66 -37.85
CA ASP A 464 -17.60 -27.10 -37.74
C ASP A 464 -19.10 -27.39 -37.61
N GLU A 465 -19.66 -28.16 -38.55
CA GLU A 465 -21.03 -28.69 -38.44
C GLU A 465 -21.17 -29.43 -37.11
N ILE A 466 -21.86 -28.83 -36.13
CA ILE A 466 -22.16 -29.47 -34.85
C ILE A 466 -22.96 -30.74 -35.17
N PRO A 467 -22.45 -31.95 -34.86
CA PRO A 467 -23.18 -33.18 -35.16
C PRO A 467 -24.55 -33.17 -34.48
N GLU A 468 -25.61 -33.57 -35.21
CA GLU A 468 -26.97 -33.63 -34.65
C GLU A 468 -27.00 -34.37 -33.31
N GLY A 469 -27.37 -33.66 -32.23
CA GLY A 469 -27.46 -34.21 -30.88
C GLY A 469 -26.29 -33.88 -29.95
N GLN A 470 -25.31 -33.08 -30.38
CA GLN A 470 -24.31 -32.46 -29.50
C GLN A 470 -24.59 -30.96 -29.33
N GLU A 471 -24.40 -30.45 -28.11
CA GLU A 471 -24.41 -29.02 -27.83
C GLU A 471 -23.10 -28.40 -28.36
N ALA A 472 -23.17 -27.16 -28.86
CA ALA A 472 -21.98 -26.40 -29.23
C ALA A 472 -21.01 -26.35 -28.04
N PRO A 473 -19.69 -26.44 -28.25
CA PRO A 473 -18.75 -26.13 -27.19
C PRO A 473 -19.07 -24.74 -26.62
N PRO A 474 -19.03 -24.53 -25.29
CA PRO A 474 -19.23 -23.20 -24.74
C PRO A 474 -18.14 -22.25 -25.24
N ASP A 475 -18.52 -21.02 -25.59
CA ASP A 475 -17.61 -19.95 -25.96
C ASP A 475 -16.51 -19.80 -24.90
N LYS A 476 -15.26 -19.71 -25.34
CA LYS A 476 -14.13 -19.49 -24.44
C LYS A 476 -14.07 -18.03 -23.99
N ALA A 477 -13.62 -17.81 -22.76
CA ALA A 477 -13.37 -16.48 -22.25
C ALA A 477 -12.21 -15.79 -22.98
N ALA A 478 -12.37 -14.51 -23.30
CA ALA A 478 -11.30 -13.71 -23.88
C ALA A 478 -10.11 -13.65 -22.91
N THR A 479 -8.95 -14.12 -23.36
CA THR A 479 -7.72 -14.16 -22.55
C THR A 479 -7.02 -12.81 -22.51
N THR A 480 -7.19 -12.02 -23.57
CA THR A 480 -6.55 -10.72 -23.74
C THR A 480 -7.57 -9.61 -23.87
N THR A 481 -7.37 -8.53 -23.12
CA THR A 481 -8.18 -7.30 -23.19
C THR A 481 -7.29 -6.13 -23.59
N ILE A 482 -7.73 -5.38 -24.59
CA ILE A 482 -7.02 -4.21 -25.11
C ILE A 482 -7.87 -2.96 -24.91
N TYR A 483 -7.34 -1.97 -24.21
CA TYR A 483 -7.91 -0.62 -24.17
C TYR A 483 -7.20 0.24 -25.20
N VAL A 484 -7.94 0.73 -26.19
CA VAL A 484 -7.43 1.64 -27.22
C VAL A 484 -7.72 3.06 -26.77
N ILE A 485 -6.68 3.76 -26.31
CA ILE A 485 -6.75 5.15 -25.84
C ILE A 485 -6.34 6.05 -27.00
N THR A 486 -7.26 6.83 -27.55
CA THR A 486 -6.97 7.78 -28.63
C THR A 486 -8.08 8.81 -28.77
N ASP A 487 -7.82 9.92 -29.44
CA ASP A 487 -8.88 10.81 -29.91
C ASP A 487 -9.70 10.12 -31.01
N LEU A 488 -10.82 9.52 -30.61
CA LEU A 488 -11.74 8.77 -31.47
C LEU A 488 -12.40 9.59 -32.59
N ASP A 489 -12.32 10.92 -32.53
CA ASP A 489 -12.89 11.80 -33.56
C ASP A 489 -11.82 12.40 -34.48
N SER A 490 -10.54 12.18 -34.15
CA SER A 490 -9.42 12.54 -35.02
C SER A 490 -9.22 11.52 -36.15
N PRO A 491 -8.77 11.94 -37.35
CA PRO A 491 -8.45 11.01 -38.43
C PRO A 491 -7.42 9.94 -38.05
N GLN A 492 -6.46 10.30 -37.19
CA GLN A 492 -5.44 9.36 -36.71
C GLN A 492 -6.05 8.34 -35.74
N GLY A 493 -6.93 8.76 -34.84
CA GLY A 493 -7.58 7.85 -33.90
C GLY A 493 -8.57 6.90 -34.57
N LEU A 494 -9.30 7.37 -35.58
CA LEU A 494 -10.15 6.52 -36.41
C LEU A 494 -9.34 5.45 -37.15
N GLU A 495 -8.16 5.80 -37.70
CA GLU A 495 -7.26 4.82 -38.32
C GLU A 495 -6.80 3.74 -37.32
N ILE A 496 -6.43 4.14 -36.09
CA ILE A 496 -6.04 3.19 -35.04
C ILE A 496 -7.22 2.30 -34.64
N ALA A 497 -8.41 2.87 -34.48
CA ALA A 497 -9.62 2.12 -34.12
C ALA A 497 -9.99 1.11 -35.21
N GLN A 498 -9.92 1.51 -36.49
CA GLN A 498 -10.14 0.64 -37.63
C GLN A 498 -9.16 -0.54 -37.65
N GLU A 499 -7.86 -0.29 -37.48
CA GLU A 499 -6.84 -1.34 -37.46
C GLU A 499 -7.01 -2.29 -36.25
N ALA A 500 -7.51 -1.79 -35.12
CA ALA A 500 -7.83 -2.58 -33.95
C ALA A 500 -9.05 -3.50 -34.19
N LEU A 501 -10.10 -2.97 -34.84
CA LEU A 501 -11.29 -3.73 -35.24
C LEU A 501 -10.96 -4.82 -36.28
N ILE A 502 -10.11 -4.51 -37.29
CA ILE A 502 -9.63 -5.50 -38.27
C ILE A 502 -8.92 -6.67 -37.57
N TYR A 503 -8.16 -6.38 -36.51
CA TYR A 503 -7.44 -7.40 -35.77
C TYR A 503 -8.40 -8.34 -35.00
N ILE A 504 -9.36 -7.79 -34.25
CA ILE A 504 -10.25 -8.61 -33.41
C ILE A 504 -11.29 -9.38 -34.20
N ASP A 505 -11.70 -8.91 -35.39
CA ASP A 505 -12.66 -9.61 -36.25
C ASP A 505 -12.25 -11.07 -36.51
N SER A 506 -10.94 -11.32 -36.58
CA SER A 506 -10.36 -12.64 -36.79
C SER A 506 -9.72 -13.28 -35.54
N THR A 507 -9.91 -12.69 -34.35
CA THR A 507 -9.23 -13.11 -33.11
C THR A 507 -10.21 -13.16 -31.91
N PRO A 508 -11.00 -14.23 -31.77
CA PRO A 508 -12.03 -14.35 -30.72
C PRO A 508 -11.46 -14.42 -29.29
N GLU A 509 -10.18 -14.75 -29.11
CA GLU A 509 -9.52 -14.75 -27.80
C GLU A 509 -9.20 -13.33 -27.27
N VAL A 510 -9.45 -12.28 -28.07
CA VAL A 510 -9.16 -10.89 -27.76
C VAL A 510 -10.44 -10.07 -27.72
N ARG A 511 -10.58 -9.25 -26.68
CA ARG A 511 -11.62 -8.23 -26.58
C ARG A 511 -11.03 -6.82 -26.55
N ILE A 512 -11.76 -5.84 -27.08
CA ILE A 512 -11.35 -4.43 -27.12
C ILE A 512 -12.34 -3.54 -26.37
N ASN A 513 -11.81 -2.50 -25.73
CA ASN A 513 -12.56 -1.37 -25.22
C ASN A 513 -11.91 -0.06 -25.74
N PHE A 514 -12.70 0.95 -26.06
CA PHE A 514 -12.24 2.23 -26.61
C PHE A 514 -12.33 3.34 -25.56
N VAL A 515 -11.30 4.19 -25.50
CA VAL A 515 -11.21 5.33 -24.59
C VAL A 515 -10.95 6.60 -25.40
N HIS A 516 -11.95 7.48 -25.46
CA HIS A 516 -11.83 8.78 -26.09
C HIS A 516 -10.88 9.68 -25.29
N ASN A 517 -9.76 10.09 -25.90
CA ASN A 517 -8.73 10.90 -25.25
C ASN A 517 -8.29 12.11 -26.11
N PRO A 518 -9.17 13.09 -26.36
CA PRO A 518 -8.82 14.32 -27.06
C PRO A 518 -7.99 15.24 -26.14
N PRO A 519 -7.32 16.28 -26.68
CA PRO A 519 -6.63 17.29 -25.86
C PRO A 519 -7.56 18.05 -24.91
N VAL A 520 -8.82 18.26 -25.33
CA VAL A 520 -9.90 18.87 -24.56
C VAL A 520 -11.17 18.12 -24.91
N ILE A 521 -11.95 17.71 -23.90
CA ILE A 521 -13.23 17.05 -24.12
C ILE A 521 -14.33 18.12 -24.27
N GLU A 522 -14.88 18.20 -25.47
CA GLU A 522 -15.99 19.09 -25.84
C GLU A 522 -17.15 18.26 -26.39
N VAL A 523 -18.32 18.89 -26.53
CA VAL A 523 -19.44 18.27 -27.25
C VAL A 523 -19.00 18.01 -28.68
N ALA A 524 -19.24 16.80 -29.18
CA ALA A 524 -18.85 16.37 -30.51
C ALA A 524 -19.36 17.33 -31.61
N GLU A 525 -18.60 17.45 -32.71
CA GLU A 525 -18.93 18.39 -33.80
C GLU A 525 -20.28 18.07 -34.48
N HIS A 526 -20.68 16.80 -34.49
CA HIS A 526 -21.97 16.35 -35.04
C HIS A 526 -22.48 15.06 -34.38
N ALA A 527 -23.76 14.76 -34.58
CA ALA A 527 -24.48 13.61 -34.00
C ALA A 527 -23.84 12.24 -34.30
N PHE A 528 -23.09 12.13 -35.40
CA PHE A 528 -22.59 10.87 -35.94
C PHE A 528 -21.07 10.70 -35.78
N THR A 529 -20.45 11.32 -34.78
CA THR A 529 -19.04 11.02 -34.46
C THR A 529 -18.89 9.62 -33.87
N PHE A 530 -17.68 9.06 -33.98
CA PHE A 530 -17.43 7.70 -33.48
C PHE A 530 -17.47 7.64 -31.94
N SER A 531 -17.02 8.71 -31.28
CA SER A 531 -17.16 8.88 -29.82
C SER A 531 -18.62 8.81 -29.34
N ASN A 532 -19.54 9.45 -30.05
CA ASN A 532 -20.97 9.44 -29.74
C ASN A 532 -21.60 8.06 -29.98
N LEU A 533 -21.28 7.41 -31.10
CA LEU A 533 -21.77 6.06 -31.39
C LEU A 533 -21.37 5.07 -30.30
N LEU A 534 -20.09 5.07 -29.91
CA LEU A 534 -19.58 4.18 -28.87
C LEU A 534 -20.19 4.46 -27.49
N TYR A 535 -20.42 5.74 -27.16
CA TYR A 535 -21.15 6.11 -25.95
C TYR A 535 -22.57 5.54 -25.96
N LEU A 536 -23.33 5.78 -27.03
CA LEU A 536 -24.71 5.30 -27.18
C LEU A 536 -24.82 3.77 -27.10
N LEU A 537 -23.91 3.04 -27.75
CA LEU A 537 -23.84 1.57 -27.69
C LEU A 537 -23.53 1.07 -26.28
N THR A 538 -22.68 1.80 -25.55
CA THR A 538 -22.29 1.45 -24.18
C THR A 538 -23.44 1.71 -23.20
N GLU A 539 -24.05 2.90 -23.25
CA GLU A 539 -25.14 3.32 -22.37
C GLU A 539 -26.42 2.49 -22.59
N SER A 540 -26.70 2.10 -23.83
CA SER A 540 -27.83 1.22 -24.15
C SER A 540 -27.61 -0.25 -23.78
N GLY A 541 -26.39 -0.64 -23.38
CA GLY A 541 -26.03 -2.03 -23.09
C GLY A 541 -25.85 -2.91 -24.34
N ASN A 542 -25.92 -2.32 -25.53
CA ASN A 542 -25.87 -3.01 -26.82
C ASN A 542 -24.45 -3.37 -27.27
N MET A 543 -23.41 -2.82 -26.64
CA MET A 543 -22.00 -3.00 -27.04
C MET A 543 -21.59 -4.48 -27.21
N ARG A 544 -22.11 -5.39 -26.38
CA ARG A 544 -21.81 -6.83 -26.42
C ARG A 544 -22.47 -7.58 -27.57
N GLU A 545 -23.52 -6.99 -28.17
CA GLU A 545 -24.27 -7.57 -29.28
C GLU A 545 -23.76 -7.09 -30.65
N VAL A 546 -22.85 -6.10 -30.65
CA VAL A 546 -22.26 -5.53 -31.86
C VAL A 546 -21.06 -6.34 -32.32
N PHE A 547 -21.01 -6.66 -33.60
CA PHE A 547 -19.87 -7.34 -34.22
C PHE A 547 -18.82 -6.35 -34.73
N PRO A 548 -17.52 -6.68 -34.65
CA PRO A 548 -16.44 -5.82 -35.19
C PRO A 548 -16.63 -5.44 -36.66
N ALA A 549 -17.12 -6.37 -37.50
CA ALA A 549 -17.42 -6.13 -38.90
C ALA A 549 -18.47 -5.03 -39.15
N GLU A 550 -19.42 -4.84 -38.24
CA GLU A 550 -20.46 -3.81 -38.36
C GLU A 550 -19.87 -2.42 -38.10
N LEU A 551 -19.03 -2.28 -37.08
CA LEU A 551 -18.29 -1.05 -36.81
C LEU A 551 -17.28 -0.73 -37.92
N LEU A 552 -16.63 -1.74 -38.49
CA LEU A 552 -15.77 -1.56 -39.67
C LEU A 552 -16.55 -1.03 -40.87
N THR A 553 -17.75 -1.57 -41.10
CA THR A 553 -18.63 -1.11 -42.17
C THR A 553 -19.08 0.33 -41.92
N TRP A 554 -19.36 0.69 -40.67
CA TRP A 554 -19.68 2.06 -40.28
C TRP A 554 -18.52 3.04 -40.55
N LEU A 555 -17.30 2.70 -40.12
CA LEU A 555 -16.10 3.52 -40.33
C LEU A 555 -15.73 3.66 -41.81
N ALA A 556 -16.04 2.66 -42.63
CA ALA A 556 -15.81 2.70 -44.08
C ALA A 556 -16.84 3.58 -44.82
N TYR A 557 -17.97 3.89 -44.20
CA TYR A 557 -18.99 4.76 -44.78
C TYR A 557 -18.62 6.23 -44.53
N GLU A 558 -18.75 7.09 -45.54
CA GLU A 558 -18.55 8.54 -45.33
C GLU A 558 -19.76 9.11 -44.59
N VAL A 559 -19.74 9.05 -43.25
CA VAL A 559 -20.77 9.63 -42.41
C VAL A 559 -20.48 11.12 -42.25
N THR A 560 -21.39 11.96 -42.75
CA THR A 560 -21.28 13.41 -42.62
C THR A 560 -22.12 13.91 -41.45
N LYS A 561 -22.01 15.20 -41.12
CA LYS A 561 -22.92 15.85 -40.16
C LYS A 561 -24.41 15.73 -40.52
N ASP A 562 -24.72 15.50 -41.79
CA ASP A 562 -26.08 15.36 -42.30
C ASP A 562 -26.58 13.90 -42.22
N GLY A 563 -25.77 13.00 -41.65
CA GLY A 563 -26.04 11.57 -41.51
C GLY A 563 -25.36 10.72 -42.59
N MET A 564 -25.72 9.43 -42.61
CA MET A 564 -25.33 8.52 -43.70
C MET A 564 -26.04 8.88 -45.00
N GLU A 565 -25.31 8.86 -46.11
CA GLU A 565 -25.93 8.83 -47.44
C GLU A 565 -26.81 7.57 -47.60
N THR A 566 -28.03 7.72 -48.11
CA THR A 566 -28.93 6.59 -48.39
C THR A 566 -28.58 5.93 -49.74
N PRO A 567 -28.71 4.60 -49.88
CA PRO A 567 -29.34 3.65 -48.96
C PRO A 567 -28.38 3.10 -47.88
N ILE A 568 -28.93 2.91 -46.68
CA ILE A 568 -28.25 2.21 -45.59
C ILE A 568 -28.02 0.74 -46.02
N PRO A 569 -26.82 0.16 -45.82
CA PRO A 569 -26.55 -1.24 -46.11
C PRO A 569 -27.51 -2.21 -45.39
N ASP A 570 -27.84 -3.32 -46.05
CA ASP A 570 -28.74 -4.36 -45.53
C ASP A 570 -28.27 -5.02 -44.20
N ILE A 571 -27.04 -4.73 -43.75
CA ILE A 571 -26.49 -5.24 -42.48
C ILE A 571 -27.15 -4.60 -41.25
N TRP A 572 -27.66 -3.36 -41.37
CA TRP A 572 -28.32 -2.63 -40.29
C TRP A 572 -29.84 -2.64 -40.50
N ASP A 573 -30.43 -3.83 -40.31
CA ASP A 573 -31.88 -4.02 -40.35
C ASP A 573 -32.55 -3.65 -39.00
N GLU A 574 -33.86 -3.87 -38.88
CA GLU A 574 -34.61 -3.51 -37.66
C GLU A 574 -34.19 -4.32 -36.41
N GLU A 575 -33.53 -5.46 -36.58
CA GLU A 575 -33.09 -6.34 -35.48
C GLU A 575 -31.65 -6.03 -35.04
N ASN A 576 -30.88 -5.29 -35.83
CA ASN A 576 -29.50 -4.95 -35.53
C ASN A 576 -29.39 -3.88 -34.41
N PRO A 577 -28.57 -4.11 -33.37
CA PRO A 577 -28.42 -3.20 -32.23
C PRO A 577 -27.84 -1.82 -32.57
N MET A 578 -27.12 -1.69 -33.69
CA MET A 578 -26.57 -0.42 -34.16
C MET A 578 -27.59 0.46 -34.90
N THR A 579 -28.65 -0.12 -35.47
CA THR A 579 -29.57 0.57 -36.39
C THR A 579 -30.16 1.87 -35.84
N PRO A 580 -30.64 1.94 -34.58
CA PRO A 580 -31.17 3.19 -34.03
C PRO A 580 -30.14 4.34 -34.08
N PHE A 581 -28.90 4.04 -33.73
CA PHE A 581 -27.82 5.02 -33.65
C PHE A 581 -27.24 5.37 -35.02
N VAL A 582 -27.19 4.41 -35.93
CA VAL A 582 -26.76 4.62 -37.32
C VAL A 582 -27.75 5.53 -38.08
N THR A 583 -29.04 5.39 -37.81
CA THR A 583 -30.09 6.17 -38.50
C THR A 583 -30.27 7.58 -37.94
N SER A 584 -30.21 7.74 -36.62
CA SER A 584 -30.55 9.00 -35.94
C SER A 584 -29.36 9.77 -35.37
N GLY A 585 -28.24 9.10 -35.09
CA GLY A 585 -27.12 9.70 -34.36
C GLY A 585 -27.49 10.09 -32.93
N ALA A 586 -26.55 10.73 -32.23
CA ALA A 586 -26.80 11.33 -30.92
C ALA A 586 -27.62 12.62 -31.04
N ASP A 587 -28.64 12.78 -30.21
CA ASP A 587 -29.30 14.08 -30.04
C ASP A 587 -28.47 15.05 -29.16
N ASP A 588 -28.95 16.28 -28.98
CA ASP A 588 -28.22 17.29 -28.19
C ASP A 588 -28.03 16.87 -26.71
N ALA A 589 -28.96 16.11 -26.14
CA ALA A 589 -28.86 15.63 -24.77
C ALA A 589 -27.87 14.46 -24.68
N ASP A 590 -27.96 13.51 -25.62
CA ASP A 590 -27.02 12.40 -25.75
C ASP A 590 -25.57 12.91 -25.91
N ALA A 591 -25.36 13.95 -26.72
CA ALA A 591 -24.03 14.51 -26.96
C ALA A 591 -23.43 15.20 -25.72
N GLU A 592 -24.26 15.83 -24.87
CA GLU A 592 -23.80 16.40 -23.60
C GLU A 592 -23.51 15.29 -22.58
N SER A 593 -24.34 14.25 -22.51
CA SER A 593 -24.09 13.09 -21.64
C SER A 593 -22.86 12.28 -22.09
N ALA A 594 -22.62 12.16 -23.39
CA ALA A 594 -21.40 11.57 -23.93
C ALA A 594 -20.15 12.33 -23.47
N LYS A 595 -20.20 13.66 -23.49
CA LYS A 595 -19.11 14.52 -23.00
C LYS A 595 -18.84 14.26 -21.51
N GLU A 596 -19.85 14.24 -20.66
CA GLU A 596 -19.71 13.95 -19.21
C GLU A 596 -19.13 12.53 -18.98
N TYR A 597 -19.62 11.54 -19.72
CA TYR A 597 -19.12 10.18 -19.70
C TYR A 597 -17.63 10.11 -20.06
N TRP A 598 -17.23 10.71 -21.18
CA TRP A 598 -15.84 10.70 -21.62
C TRP A 598 -14.93 11.50 -20.69
N GLN A 599 -15.42 12.57 -20.05
CA GLN A 599 -14.67 13.28 -19.01
C GLN A 599 -14.35 12.39 -17.82
N SER A 600 -15.32 11.60 -17.35
CA SER A 600 -15.11 10.62 -16.30
C SER A 600 -14.14 9.51 -16.75
N VAL A 601 -14.29 8.99 -17.96
CA VAL A 601 -13.46 7.89 -18.49
C VAL A 601 -12.03 8.34 -18.83
N GLN A 602 -11.78 9.59 -19.22
CA GLN A 602 -10.43 10.11 -19.50
C GLN A 602 -9.49 10.03 -18.29
N GLU A 603 -10.04 9.99 -17.07
CA GLU A 603 -9.28 9.73 -15.85
C GLU A 603 -8.55 8.38 -15.89
N PHE A 604 -9.10 7.36 -16.56
CA PHE A 604 -8.40 6.10 -16.83
C PHE A 604 -7.11 6.32 -17.63
N ALA A 605 -7.16 7.15 -18.68
CA ALA A 605 -5.99 7.48 -19.50
C ALA A 605 -4.93 8.21 -18.66
N ALA A 606 -5.35 9.16 -17.82
CA ALA A 606 -4.47 9.86 -16.90
C ALA A 606 -3.79 8.92 -15.90
N ARG A 607 -4.53 7.95 -15.32
CA ARG A 607 -3.98 6.94 -14.39
C ARG A 607 -3.09 5.91 -15.08
N ALA A 608 -3.36 5.59 -16.34
CA ALA A 608 -2.44 4.86 -17.22
C ALA A 608 -1.22 5.72 -17.63
N GLY A 609 -1.19 7.01 -17.23
CA GLY A 609 -0.19 8.04 -17.52
C GLY A 609 -0.04 8.34 -19.01
N VAL A 610 -1.17 8.41 -19.70
CA VAL A 610 -1.32 8.87 -21.07
C VAL A 610 -1.83 10.29 -21.01
N GLU A 611 -1.09 11.23 -21.61
CA GLU A 611 -1.47 12.65 -21.63
C GLU A 611 -2.71 12.88 -22.50
N PRO A 612 -3.53 13.91 -22.24
CA PRO A 612 -4.63 14.30 -23.11
C PRO A 612 -4.18 14.52 -24.56
N GLY A 613 -4.91 13.92 -25.52
CA GLY A 613 -4.58 13.97 -26.95
C GLY A 613 -3.52 12.97 -27.41
N ALA A 614 -2.86 12.24 -26.51
CA ALA A 614 -1.93 11.18 -26.88
C ALA A 614 -2.66 9.85 -27.14
N SER A 615 -2.11 9.05 -28.07
CA SER A 615 -2.61 7.71 -28.36
C SER A 615 -1.76 6.64 -27.65
N ALA A 616 -2.40 5.62 -27.10
CA ALA A 616 -1.77 4.48 -26.47
C ALA A 616 -2.69 3.25 -26.53
N ILE A 617 -2.11 2.07 -26.30
CA ILE A 617 -2.88 0.86 -26.02
C ILE A 617 -2.49 0.32 -24.65
N VAL A 618 -3.46 -0.23 -23.93
CA VAL A 618 -3.24 -0.95 -22.67
C VAL A 618 -3.65 -2.40 -22.87
N ILE A 619 -2.70 -3.33 -22.76
CA ILE A 619 -2.95 -4.77 -22.94
C ILE A 619 -2.78 -5.45 -21.60
N ASN A 620 -3.88 -5.91 -20.98
CA ASN A 620 -3.89 -6.53 -19.65
C ASN A 620 -3.02 -5.77 -18.62
N GLY A 621 -3.06 -4.43 -18.67
CA GLY A 621 -2.26 -3.53 -17.82
C GLY A 621 -0.94 -3.02 -18.40
N ARG A 622 -0.37 -3.63 -19.45
CA ARG A 622 0.83 -3.07 -20.12
C ARG A 622 0.46 -1.87 -20.97
N VAL A 623 1.02 -0.70 -20.65
CA VAL A 623 0.81 0.54 -21.40
C VAL A 623 1.87 0.67 -22.50
N VAL A 624 1.41 0.89 -23.74
CA VAL A 624 2.25 1.06 -24.91
C VAL A 624 1.84 2.34 -25.63
N ALA A 625 2.68 3.36 -25.53
CA ALA A 625 2.46 4.60 -26.25
C ALA A 625 2.56 4.36 -27.76
N LEU A 626 1.60 4.91 -28.52
CA LEU A 626 1.61 4.88 -29.97
C LEU A 626 2.16 6.23 -30.46
N PRO A 627 3.45 6.33 -30.84
CA PRO A 627 3.93 7.52 -31.53
C PRO A 627 3.13 7.63 -32.84
N GLY A 628 2.71 8.84 -33.25
CA GLY A 628 1.77 9.14 -34.36
C GLY A 628 2.12 8.64 -35.77
N ASN A 629 2.48 7.37 -35.84
CA ASN A 629 2.80 6.52 -36.96
C ASN A 629 1.66 5.50 -37.04
N LYS A 630 1.36 5.01 -38.24
CA LYS A 630 0.35 3.97 -38.46
C LYS A 630 0.65 2.73 -37.62
N PHE A 631 -0.26 2.35 -36.73
CA PHE A 631 -0.22 1.11 -35.95
C PHE A 631 -1.27 0.16 -36.51
N ASN A 632 -0.83 -0.87 -37.24
CA ASN A 632 -1.73 -1.74 -38.02
C ASN A 632 -2.08 -3.05 -37.30
N ALA A 633 -3.05 -3.79 -37.85
CA ALA A 633 -3.54 -5.07 -37.31
C ALA A 633 -2.42 -6.11 -37.08
N ASN A 634 -1.40 -6.16 -37.94
CA ASN A 634 -0.25 -7.07 -37.75
C ASN A 634 0.60 -6.65 -36.54
N GLN A 635 0.72 -5.36 -36.25
CA GLN A 635 1.40 -4.88 -35.05
C GLN A 635 0.61 -5.20 -33.78
N PHE A 636 -0.73 -5.13 -33.82
CA PHE A 636 -1.60 -5.65 -32.75
C PHE A 636 -1.33 -7.14 -32.50
N GLN A 637 -1.35 -7.97 -33.56
CA GLN A 637 -1.08 -9.40 -33.45
C GLN A 637 0.30 -9.69 -32.82
N GLN A 638 1.34 -8.99 -33.27
CA GLN A 638 2.70 -9.19 -32.77
C GLN A 638 2.85 -8.84 -31.29
N ILE A 639 2.23 -7.75 -30.85
CA ILE A 639 2.34 -7.32 -29.45
C ILE A 639 1.51 -8.20 -28.53
N VAL A 640 0.30 -8.60 -28.95
CA VAL A 640 -0.54 -9.52 -28.18
C VAL A 640 0.13 -10.88 -28.05
N SER A 641 0.65 -11.44 -29.16
CA SER A 641 1.37 -12.72 -29.12
C SER A 641 2.56 -12.68 -28.15
N TYR A 642 3.32 -11.57 -28.16
CA TYR A 642 4.43 -11.38 -27.24
C TYR A 642 3.98 -11.24 -25.79
N GLU A 643 2.92 -10.48 -25.50
CA GLU A 643 2.38 -10.35 -24.14
C GLU A 643 1.80 -11.67 -23.62
N TYR A 644 1.17 -12.44 -24.50
CA TYR A 644 0.62 -13.74 -24.16
C TYR A 644 1.71 -14.73 -23.79
N GLU A 645 2.76 -14.84 -24.60
CA GLU A 645 3.90 -15.73 -24.31
C GLU A 645 4.62 -15.38 -23.00
N ILE A 646 4.76 -14.08 -22.69
CA ILE A 646 5.60 -13.63 -21.58
C ILE A 646 4.84 -13.42 -20.27
N ARG A 647 3.61 -12.90 -20.30
CA ARG A 647 2.89 -12.44 -19.10
C ARG A 647 1.48 -13.03 -18.98
N ILE A 648 0.66 -12.96 -20.03
CA ILE A 648 -0.77 -13.29 -19.92
C ILE A 648 -0.97 -14.81 -19.83
N GLY A 649 -0.28 -15.60 -20.66
CA GLY A 649 -0.40 -17.06 -20.70
C GLY A 649 -0.14 -17.75 -19.36
N PRO A 650 0.96 -17.42 -18.64
CA PRO A 650 1.20 -17.95 -17.28
C PRO A 650 0.06 -17.62 -16.31
N VAL A 651 -0.51 -16.41 -16.37
CA VAL A 651 -1.61 -16.00 -15.50
C VAL A 651 -2.89 -16.76 -15.86
N VAL A 652 -3.22 -16.89 -17.14
CA VAL A 652 -4.37 -17.66 -17.62
C VAL A 652 -4.30 -19.11 -17.11
N ALA A 653 -3.14 -19.76 -17.29
CA ALA A 653 -2.94 -21.13 -16.83
C ALA A 653 -3.13 -21.27 -15.32
N MET A 654 -2.62 -20.31 -14.53
CA MET A 654 -2.77 -20.34 -13.07
C MET A 654 -4.19 -20.04 -12.62
N VAL A 655 -4.87 -19.09 -13.25
CA VAL A 655 -6.29 -18.79 -12.98
C VAL A 655 -7.12 -20.05 -13.26
N ASP A 656 -6.91 -20.71 -14.39
CA ASP A 656 -7.63 -21.93 -14.77
C ASP A 656 -7.40 -23.10 -13.80
N GLU A 657 -6.25 -23.18 -13.16
CA GLU A 657 -5.96 -24.21 -12.15
C GLU A 657 -6.55 -23.86 -10.77
N THR A 658 -6.64 -22.56 -10.44
CA THR A 658 -6.85 -22.11 -9.06
C THR A 658 -8.29 -21.72 -8.75
N ILE A 659 -9.05 -21.21 -9.73
CA ILE A 659 -10.37 -20.63 -9.44
C ILE A 659 -11.43 -21.69 -9.11
N PRO A 660 -12.40 -21.36 -8.25
CA PRO A 660 -13.59 -22.18 -8.03
C PRO A 660 -14.40 -22.42 -9.30
N ASP A 661 -15.10 -23.56 -9.37
CA ASP A 661 -15.97 -23.91 -10.51
C ASP A 661 -17.10 -22.89 -10.73
N THR A 662 -17.57 -22.23 -9.66
CA THR A 662 -18.61 -21.17 -9.74
C THR A 662 -18.19 -20.00 -10.62
N ILE A 663 -16.91 -19.64 -10.63
CA ILE A 663 -16.36 -18.58 -11.47
C ILE A 663 -16.18 -19.10 -12.90
N ARG A 664 -15.73 -20.36 -13.05
CA ARG A 664 -15.42 -20.97 -14.36
C ARG A 664 -16.62 -21.05 -15.29
N GLU A 665 -17.83 -21.14 -14.74
CA GLU A 665 -19.08 -21.18 -15.50
C GLU A 665 -19.46 -19.81 -16.11
N ASP A 666 -18.93 -18.69 -15.59
CA ASP A 666 -19.17 -17.35 -16.09
C ASP A 666 -17.99 -16.86 -16.95
N ARG A 667 -18.17 -16.94 -18.27
CA ARG A 667 -17.18 -16.50 -19.28
C ARG A 667 -16.71 -15.06 -19.05
N VAL A 668 -17.62 -14.15 -18.68
CA VAL A 668 -17.32 -12.72 -18.53
C VAL A 668 -16.52 -12.50 -17.26
N ALA A 669 -16.89 -13.16 -16.16
CA ALA A 669 -16.14 -13.12 -14.91
C ALA A 669 -14.70 -13.64 -15.10
N VAL A 670 -14.54 -14.74 -15.85
CA VAL A 670 -13.21 -15.30 -16.18
C VAL A 670 -12.38 -14.33 -17.04
N ALA A 671 -12.96 -13.73 -18.08
CA ALA A 671 -12.25 -12.75 -18.92
C ALA A 671 -11.83 -11.50 -18.12
N ASN A 672 -12.69 -11.01 -17.23
CA ASN A 672 -12.38 -9.92 -16.30
C ASN A 672 -11.25 -10.29 -15.35
N LEU A 673 -11.26 -11.53 -14.83
CA LEU A 673 -10.22 -12.04 -13.96
C LEU A 673 -8.88 -12.15 -14.69
N TYR A 674 -8.82 -12.70 -15.90
CA TYR A 674 -7.57 -12.75 -16.68
C TYR A 674 -6.99 -11.36 -16.92
N ASN A 675 -7.83 -10.40 -17.30
CA ASN A 675 -7.43 -9.02 -17.56
C ASN A 675 -6.83 -8.36 -16.31
N ALA A 676 -7.60 -8.34 -15.21
CA ALA A 676 -7.20 -7.65 -14.00
C ALA A 676 -6.06 -8.38 -13.27
N ALA A 677 -6.11 -9.71 -13.12
CA ALA A 677 -5.06 -10.49 -12.47
C ALA A 677 -3.72 -10.36 -13.21
N SER A 678 -3.73 -10.36 -14.55
CA SER A 678 -2.51 -10.15 -15.33
C SER A 678 -1.88 -8.78 -15.05
N SER A 679 -2.72 -7.74 -14.94
CA SER A 679 -2.27 -6.40 -14.62
C SER A 679 -1.68 -6.30 -13.19
N ILE A 680 -2.32 -6.96 -12.22
CA ILE A 680 -1.90 -6.96 -10.82
C ILE A 680 -0.59 -7.73 -10.66
N VAL A 681 -0.49 -8.92 -11.24
CA VAL A 681 0.74 -9.74 -11.23
C VAL A 681 1.90 -8.94 -11.84
N ALA A 682 1.70 -8.34 -13.01
CA ALA A 682 2.73 -7.54 -13.66
C ALA A 682 3.11 -6.30 -12.84
N SER A 683 2.15 -5.61 -12.24
CA SER A 683 2.39 -4.45 -11.36
C SER A 683 3.17 -4.84 -10.10
N SER A 684 2.88 -6.02 -9.55
CA SER A 684 3.56 -6.54 -8.37
C SER A 684 5.05 -6.80 -8.58
N LEU A 685 5.49 -6.96 -9.83
CA LEU A 685 6.88 -7.16 -10.22
C LEU A 685 7.60 -5.87 -10.65
N MET A 686 6.96 -4.71 -10.50
CA MET A 686 7.57 -3.40 -10.77
C MET A 686 8.21 -2.78 -9.51
N PRO A 687 9.27 -1.96 -9.63
CA PRO A 687 10.03 -1.70 -10.84
C PRO A 687 10.83 -2.93 -11.30
N LEU A 688 11.27 -2.91 -12.57
CA LEU A 688 12.14 -3.95 -13.14
C LEU A 688 13.34 -4.25 -12.21
N GLY A 689 13.54 -5.52 -11.90
CA GLY A 689 14.56 -5.98 -10.94
C GLY A 689 13.98 -6.45 -9.61
N THR A 690 12.68 -6.28 -9.38
CA THR A 690 11.95 -6.99 -8.31
C THR A 690 12.10 -8.50 -8.54
N PRO A 691 12.49 -9.30 -7.52
CA PRO A 691 12.64 -10.74 -7.70
C PRO A 691 11.31 -11.36 -8.13
N ALA A 692 11.36 -12.35 -9.04
CA ALA A 692 10.18 -13.16 -9.32
C ALA A 692 9.70 -13.79 -8.01
N ARG A 693 8.37 -13.90 -7.89
CA ARG A 693 7.79 -14.73 -6.84
C ARG A 693 8.21 -16.17 -7.16
N ALA A 694 8.41 -16.95 -6.14
CA ALA A 694 8.59 -18.37 -6.32
C ALA A 694 7.92 -19.04 -5.15
N GLN A 695 7.23 -20.14 -5.42
CA GLN A 695 6.97 -21.05 -4.33
C GLN A 695 8.35 -21.44 -3.82
N ALA A 696 8.62 -21.18 -2.54
CA ALA A 696 9.89 -21.53 -1.96
C ALA A 696 10.04 -23.04 -2.13
N SER A 697 10.83 -23.46 -3.12
CA SER A 697 11.24 -24.84 -3.30
C SER A 697 12.26 -25.11 -2.20
N LEU A 698 11.75 -25.18 -0.98
CA LEU A 698 12.53 -25.46 0.19
C LEU A 698 13.06 -26.88 0.00
N PRO A 699 14.38 -27.07 -0.07
CA PRO A 699 15.00 -28.37 -0.31
C PRO A 699 14.86 -29.34 0.88
N PHE A 700 13.92 -29.06 1.77
CA PHE A 700 13.67 -29.79 2.99
C PHE A 700 12.68 -30.92 2.75
N ALA A 701 13.00 -32.10 3.27
CA ALA A 701 12.03 -33.17 3.36
C ALA A 701 10.81 -32.74 4.20
N SER A 702 9.65 -33.37 3.98
CA SER A 702 8.40 -33.01 4.68
C SER A 702 8.51 -33.08 6.21
N ASP A 703 9.39 -33.93 6.72
CA ASP A 703 9.71 -34.17 8.13
C ASP A 703 10.90 -33.35 8.66
N TYR A 704 11.44 -32.42 7.87
CA TYR A 704 12.53 -31.55 8.31
C TYR A 704 12.10 -30.72 9.54
N PRO A 705 12.97 -30.58 10.56
CA PRO A 705 12.66 -29.81 11.76
C PRO A 705 12.28 -28.37 11.46
N ARG A 706 11.10 -27.93 11.89
CA ARG A 706 10.63 -26.55 11.71
C ARG A 706 9.75 -26.09 12.86
N THR A 707 9.80 -24.81 13.18
CA THR A 707 8.81 -24.15 14.03
C THR A 707 7.72 -23.59 13.14
N VAL A 708 6.47 -23.95 13.42
CA VAL A 708 5.32 -23.53 12.62
C VAL A 708 4.37 -22.76 13.50
N VAL A 709 4.06 -21.53 13.11
CA VAL A 709 3.00 -20.71 13.69
C VAL A 709 1.93 -20.53 12.64
N GLN A 710 0.89 -21.36 12.73
CA GLN A 710 -0.28 -21.30 11.86
C GLN A 710 -1.45 -20.71 12.64
N ARG A 711 -2.00 -19.59 12.17
CA ARG A 711 -3.33 -19.14 12.59
C ARG A 711 -4.41 -19.61 11.63
N LEU A 712 -4.27 -19.27 10.34
CA LEU A 712 -5.16 -19.70 9.26
C LEU A 712 -4.38 -19.74 7.92
N PRO A 713 -3.87 -20.89 7.44
CA PRO A 713 -3.02 -20.95 6.25
C PRO A 713 -3.71 -20.52 4.95
N GLU A 714 -5.00 -20.83 4.80
CA GLU A 714 -5.79 -20.49 3.60
C GLU A 714 -6.15 -19.00 3.60
N ASP A 715 -6.52 -18.47 4.76
CA ASP A 715 -6.89 -17.07 4.98
C ASP A 715 -5.73 -16.12 5.34
N ALA A 716 -4.49 -16.63 5.42
CA ALA A 716 -3.35 -15.81 5.80
C ALA A 716 -3.18 -14.66 4.80
N LEU A 717 -2.87 -13.45 5.26
CA LEU A 717 -2.49 -12.34 4.40
C LEU A 717 -0.98 -12.36 4.14
N TRP A 718 -0.22 -12.74 5.17
CA TRP A 718 1.23 -12.84 5.12
C TRP A 718 1.66 -14.28 5.33
N ASP A 719 2.13 -14.91 4.26
CA ASP A 719 2.69 -16.26 4.27
C ASP A 719 4.22 -16.20 4.28
N ILE A 720 4.82 -16.49 5.42
CA ILE A 720 6.23 -16.24 5.71
C ILE A 720 6.98 -17.57 5.85
N ASP A 721 8.00 -17.77 5.02
CA ASP A 721 9.00 -18.82 5.19
C ASP A 721 10.35 -18.19 5.52
N ALA A 722 10.92 -18.57 6.66
CA ALA A 722 12.23 -18.11 7.12
C ALA A 722 13.19 -19.29 7.25
N VAL A 723 14.29 -19.26 6.53
CA VAL A 723 15.38 -20.24 6.59
C VAL A 723 16.58 -19.56 7.20
N LEU A 724 16.92 -19.91 8.44
CA LEU A 724 17.81 -19.10 9.27
C LEU A 724 18.75 -19.98 10.11
N ASP A 725 20.02 -19.60 10.23
CA ASP A 725 20.96 -20.25 11.17
C ASP A 725 20.80 -19.63 12.55
N PRO A 726 20.35 -20.35 13.59
CA PRO A 726 20.06 -19.76 14.89
C PRO A 726 21.21 -19.01 15.56
N LEU A 727 22.46 -19.30 15.16
CA LEU A 727 23.65 -18.64 15.71
C LEU A 727 24.14 -17.48 14.83
N SER A 728 23.51 -17.21 13.69
CA SER A 728 23.95 -16.19 12.75
C SER A 728 23.60 -14.77 13.20
N VAL A 729 24.37 -13.80 12.71
CA VAL A 729 24.06 -12.37 12.86
C VAL A 729 22.70 -12.02 12.23
N ARG A 730 22.33 -12.69 11.13
CA ARG A 730 21.06 -12.46 10.43
C ARG A 730 19.87 -12.89 11.27
N SER A 731 19.95 -14.06 11.89
CA SER A 731 18.89 -14.57 12.77
C SER A 731 18.65 -13.67 13.98
N GLN A 732 19.72 -13.12 14.55
CA GLN A 732 19.58 -12.15 15.64
C GLN A 732 18.77 -10.91 15.25
N ARG A 733 18.87 -10.48 13.98
CA ARG A 733 18.13 -9.32 13.47
C ARG A 733 16.69 -9.66 13.10
N TRP A 734 16.50 -10.75 12.37
CA TRP A 734 15.20 -11.10 11.79
C TRP A 734 14.24 -11.77 12.78
N VAL A 735 14.72 -12.65 13.65
CA VAL A 735 13.84 -13.42 14.53
C VAL A 735 13.01 -12.54 15.48
N PRO A 736 13.54 -11.46 16.07
CA PRO A 736 12.71 -10.51 16.82
C PRO A 736 11.57 -9.88 16.00
N LEU A 737 11.83 -9.52 14.74
CA LEU A 737 10.80 -8.98 13.83
C LEU A 737 9.76 -10.06 13.50
N LEU A 738 10.21 -11.26 13.13
CA LEU A 738 9.36 -12.41 12.85
C LEU A 738 8.48 -12.80 14.05
N GLN A 739 9.00 -12.67 15.27
CA GLN A 739 8.22 -12.87 16.50
C GLN A 739 7.08 -11.85 16.61
N SER A 740 7.33 -10.58 16.33
CA SER A 740 6.27 -9.57 16.26
C SER A 740 5.26 -9.94 15.16
N LEU A 741 5.71 -10.19 13.93
CA LEU A 741 4.80 -10.52 12.81
C LEU A 741 3.93 -11.76 13.06
N SER A 742 4.44 -12.76 13.78
CA SER A 742 3.68 -13.96 14.14
C SER A 742 2.50 -13.71 15.08
N GLN A 743 2.45 -12.53 15.70
CA GLN A 743 1.38 -12.13 16.61
C GLN A 743 0.20 -11.45 15.89
N LEU A 744 0.38 -11.05 14.63
CA LEU A 744 -0.70 -10.50 13.80
C LEU A 744 -1.76 -11.58 13.52
N GLU A 745 -3.00 -11.17 13.27
CA GLU A 745 -4.14 -12.09 13.14
C GLU A 745 -4.03 -12.98 11.90
N HIS A 746 -3.55 -12.42 10.79
CA HIS A 746 -3.53 -13.06 9.48
C HIS A 746 -2.13 -13.50 9.01
N THR A 747 -1.26 -13.90 9.93
CA THR A 747 0.09 -14.41 9.58
C THR A 747 0.16 -15.94 9.65
N ASN A 748 0.73 -16.54 8.61
CA ASN A 748 1.24 -17.90 8.63
C ASN A 748 2.77 -17.85 8.58
N LEU A 749 3.46 -18.43 9.55
CA LEU A 749 4.92 -18.36 9.63
C LEU A 749 5.55 -19.73 9.86
N ARG A 750 6.54 -20.05 9.03
CA ARG A 750 7.34 -21.28 9.12
C ARG A 750 8.82 -20.92 9.21
N LEU A 751 9.47 -21.34 10.29
CA LEU A 751 10.90 -21.14 10.52
C LEU A 751 11.65 -22.46 10.41
N TYR A 752 12.59 -22.53 9.48
CA TYR A 752 13.46 -23.66 9.21
C TYR A 752 14.87 -23.35 9.74
N PRO A 753 15.25 -23.90 10.90
CA PRO A 753 16.60 -23.74 11.42
C PRO A 753 17.59 -24.54 10.56
N ILE A 754 18.67 -23.89 10.10
CA ILE A 754 19.74 -24.52 9.31
C ILE A 754 21.12 -24.35 9.94
N ALA A 755 22.08 -25.19 9.55
CA ALA A 755 23.48 -24.99 9.90
C ALA A 755 24.24 -24.36 8.72
N SER A 756 24.26 -23.03 8.64
CA SER A 756 24.91 -22.32 7.53
C SER A 756 26.40 -22.03 7.80
N ASN A 757 27.13 -21.53 6.80
CA ASN A 757 28.51 -21.04 6.99
C ASN A 757 28.58 -19.55 7.39
N SER A 758 27.46 -18.94 7.74
CA SER A 758 27.36 -17.53 8.09
C SER A 758 28.20 -17.15 9.32
N LEU A 759 28.39 -15.84 9.51
CA LEU A 759 29.06 -15.30 10.69
C LEU A 759 28.22 -15.57 11.93
N VAL A 760 28.84 -16.15 12.95
CA VAL A 760 28.23 -16.36 14.26
C VAL A 760 28.19 -15.04 15.00
N ALA A 761 27.06 -14.74 15.63
CA ALA A 761 26.90 -13.52 16.41
C ALA A 761 27.81 -13.50 17.64
N SER A 762 28.56 -12.41 17.81
CA SER A 762 29.41 -12.16 18.97
C SER A 762 28.90 -11.03 19.87
N THR A 763 27.74 -10.48 19.54
CA THR A 763 27.09 -9.37 20.25
C THR A 763 25.64 -9.72 20.47
N LEU A 764 25.05 -9.17 21.51
CA LEU A 764 23.61 -9.26 21.71
C LEU A 764 22.93 -8.23 20.78
N PHE A 765 21.79 -8.60 20.22
CA PHE A 765 20.99 -7.70 19.40
C PHE A 765 19.53 -7.77 19.84
N GLY A 766 18.86 -6.63 19.81
CA GLY A 766 17.42 -6.53 19.97
C GLY A 766 16.88 -5.35 19.18
N VAL A 767 15.59 -5.39 18.87
CA VAL A 767 14.91 -4.36 18.08
C VAL A 767 13.65 -3.88 18.80
N ALA A 768 13.41 -2.58 18.77
CA ALA A 768 12.17 -1.99 19.25
C ALA A 768 11.17 -1.93 18.09
N PHE A 769 10.37 -2.99 17.96
CA PHE A 769 9.33 -3.14 16.92
C PHE A 769 7.98 -3.53 17.54
N PRO A 770 7.31 -2.60 18.25
CA PRO A 770 6.00 -2.82 18.85
C PRO A 770 4.90 -3.02 17.80
N LEU A 771 3.88 -3.80 18.14
CA LEU A 771 2.73 -4.10 17.26
C LEU A 771 1.67 -3.00 17.25
N ALA A 772 1.56 -2.28 18.37
CA ALA A 772 0.61 -1.21 18.58
C ALA A 772 1.18 -0.27 19.66
N PRO A 773 0.66 0.97 19.75
CA PRO A 773 0.99 1.87 20.85
C PRO A 773 0.64 1.25 22.21
N GLU A 774 1.60 1.22 23.12
CA GLU A 774 1.41 0.72 24.48
C GLU A 774 1.23 1.86 25.46
N PHE A 775 0.35 1.69 26.46
CA PHE A 775 0.03 2.72 27.44
C PHE A 775 0.27 2.20 28.85
N ASP A 776 0.76 3.08 29.71
CA ASP A 776 0.94 2.80 31.12
C ASP A 776 -0.43 2.76 31.82
N GLU A 777 -0.72 1.69 32.55
CA GLU A 777 -2.06 1.48 33.13
C GLU A 777 -2.42 2.53 34.19
N GLU A 778 -1.42 3.04 34.93
CA GLU A 778 -1.62 3.97 36.03
C GLU A 778 -1.68 5.42 35.54
N THR A 779 -0.69 5.82 34.73
CA THR A 779 -0.55 7.19 34.23
C THR A 779 -1.37 7.47 32.98
N GLN A 780 -1.81 6.43 32.26
CA GLN A 780 -2.49 6.50 30.97
C GLN A 780 -1.66 7.18 29.86
N GLU A 781 -0.37 7.40 30.12
CA GLU A 781 0.59 7.96 29.18
C GLU A 781 1.13 6.89 28.23
N LEU A 782 1.64 7.33 27.09
CA LEU A 782 2.26 6.46 26.11
C LEU A 782 3.58 5.90 26.66
N LEU A 783 3.75 4.58 26.59
CA LEU A 783 5.00 3.92 26.96
C LEU A 783 6.06 4.14 25.89
N ARG A 784 7.30 4.36 26.33
CA ARG A 784 8.45 4.51 25.43
C ARG A 784 8.84 3.15 24.86
N PRO A 785 8.93 3.01 23.52
CA PRO A 785 9.52 1.83 22.89
C PRO A 785 10.91 1.57 23.45
N SER A 786 11.20 0.30 23.74
CA SER A 786 12.45 -0.08 24.39
C SER A 786 12.94 -1.44 23.92
N VAL A 787 14.27 -1.63 23.97
CA VAL A 787 14.90 -2.93 23.79
C VAL A 787 15.28 -3.47 25.16
N ASN A 788 14.80 -4.66 25.49
CA ASN A 788 15.08 -5.32 26.77
C ASN A 788 16.03 -6.52 26.55
N PHE A 789 17.16 -6.51 27.24
CA PHE A 789 18.07 -7.64 27.36
C PHE A 789 17.92 -8.26 28.75
N SER A 790 17.29 -9.43 28.82
CA SER A 790 17.01 -10.09 30.10
C SER A 790 18.10 -11.06 30.53
N ASN A 791 18.15 -11.34 31.83
CA ASN A 791 19.02 -12.34 32.46
C ASN A 791 20.53 -12.13 32.24
N LEU A 792 20.99 -10.87 32.26
CA LEU A 792 22.41 -10.58 32.13
C LEU A 792 23.13 -10.68 33.48
N ALA A 793 24.33 -11.26 33.48
CA ALA A 793 25.14 -11.40 34.69
C ALA A 793 25.67 -10.03 35.15
N GLN A 794 25.42 -9.66 36.41
CA GLN A 794 25.67 -8.32 36.95
C GLN A 794 27.13 -7.84 36.89
N ASP A 795 28.08 -8.77 36.87
CA ASP A 795 29.53 -8.53 36.82
C ASP A 795 30.07 -8.32 35.40
N LYS A 796 29.29 -8.61 34.36
CA LYS A 796 29.69 -8.36 32.97
C LYS A 796 29.81 -6.87 32.69
N MET A 797 30.90 -6.49 32.02
CA MET A 797 31.15 -5.12 31.58
C MET A 797 30.59 -4.87 30.18
N VAL A 798 29.98 -3.71 29.98
CA VAL A 798 29.54 -3.21 28.67
C VAL A 798 30.75 -2.64 27.92
N VAL A 799 31.10 -3.25 26.79
CA VAL A 799 32.21 -2.81 25.94
C VAL A 799 31.77 -1.72 24.98
N SER A 800 30.64 -1.91 24.31
CA SER A 800 30.08 -0.93 23.38
C SER A 800 28.58 -1.13 23.19
N ILE A 801 27.89 -0.04 22.85
CA ILE A 801 26.48 -0.01 22.45
C ILE A 801 26.43 0.71 21.10
N ASN A 802 25.89 0.05 20.08
CA ASN A 802 25.63 0.66 18.78
C ASN A 802 24.13 0.67 18.52
N ILE A 803 23.63 1.80 18.03
CA ILE A 803 22.22 1.96 17.64
C ILE A 803 22.14 1.93 16.13
N GLU A 804 21.23 1.10 15.62
CA GLU A 804 20.91 1.00 14.20
C GLU A 804 19.53 1.62 13.98
N LYS A 805 19.46 2.80 13.36
CA LYS A 805 18.21 3.46 12.95
C LYS A 805 18.46 4.33 11.72
N ARG A 806 17.55 4.27 10.75
CA ARG A 806 17.61 5.04 9.50
C ARG A 806 17.66 6.54 9.76
N GLY A 807 18.48 7.26 8.98
CA GLY A 807 18.57 8.73 9.01
C GLY A 807 19.34 9.33 10.21
N ILE A 808 19.90 8.51 11.10
CA ILE A 808 20.55 8.99 12.33
C ILE A 808 22.08 8.94 12.21
N VAL A 809 22.72 10.08 12.51
CA VAL A 809 24.17 10.27 12.31
C VAL A 809 24.95 10.27 13.63
N GLN A 810 24.33 10.69 14.74
CA GLN A 810 25.02 10.78 16.04
C GLN A 810 24.09 10.43 17.21
N VAL A 811 24.59 9.57 18.11
CA VAL A 811 23.90 9.17 19.33
C VAL A 811 24.69 9.62 20.54
N ASP A 812 24.08 10.46 21.38
CA ASP A 812 24.65 10.93 22.63
C ASP A 812 24.33 9.94 23.77
N GLY A 813 25.24 9.85 24.76
CA GLY A 813 25.06 9.03 25.97
C GLY A 813 25.76 7.66 25.95
N VAL A 814 26.21 7.18 24.78
CA VAL A 814 26.90 5.88 24.64
C VAL A 814 28.20 5.80 25.45
N GLU A 815 29.00 6.86 25.46
CA GLU A 815 30.27 6.92 26.22
C GLU A 815 30.05 6.84 27.73
N SER A 816 28.90 7.31 28.23
CA SER A 816 28.59 7.33 29.65
C SER A 816 28.28 5.94 30.23
N VAL A 817 28.00 4.96 29.37
CA VAL A 817 27.67 3.57 29.74
C VAL A 817 28.81 2.61 29.41
N SER A 818 29.66 2.96 28.45
CA SER A 818 30.80 2.15 28.06
C SER A 818 31.80 1.99 29.22
N SER A 819 32.35 0.79 29.39
CA SER A 819 33.24 0.40 30.50
C SER A 819 32.60 0.36 31.90
N LYS A 820 31.26 0.34 32.01
CA LYS A 820 30.54 0.07 33.26
C LYS A 820 30.10 -1.39 33.35
N THR A 821 30.05 -1.93 34.56
CA THR A 821 29.41 -3.22 34.84
C THR A 821 27.90 -3.08 34.89
N ILE A 822 27.16 -4.16 34.63
CA ILE A 822 25.68 -4.13 34.59
C ILE A 822 25.08 -3.66 35.94
N LYS A 823 25.69 -4.03 37.07
CA LYS A 823 25.29 -3.53 38.40
C LYS A 823 25.51 -2.03 38.63
N GLU A 824 26.40 -1.39 37.88
CA GLU A 824 26.69 0.05 37.98
C GLU A 824 25.70 0.89 37.14
N ILE A 825 24.88 0.25 36.31
CA ILE A 825 23.86 0.90 35.51
C ILE A 825 22.62 1.16 36.39
N PRO A 826 22.25 2.43 36.62
CA PRO A 826 21.13 2.77 37.51
C PRO A 826 19.82 2.11 37.05
N ASN A 827 19.19 1.35 37.94
CA ASN A 827 17.93 0.65 37.69
C ASN A 827 17.92 -0.28 36.45
N GLY A 828 19.10 -0.65 35.92
CA GLY A 828 19.20 -1.38 34.65
C GLY A 828 18.63 -0.61 33.45
N ARG A 829 18.60 0.73 33.49
CA ARG A 829 18.07 1.57 32.41
C ARG A 829 19.15 2.37 31.71
N ILE A 830 19.12 2.36 30.39
CA ILE A 830 19.97 3.17 29.52
C ILE A 830 19.07 4.06 28.68
N GLU A 831 19.20 5.37 28.88
CA GLU A 831 18.48 6.38 28.12
C GLU A 831 19.47 7.06 27.17
N LEU A 832 19.22 6.94 25.87
CA LEU A 832 20.05 7.55 24.83
C LEU A 832 19.25 8.64 24.12
N SER A 833 19.97 9.65 23.61
CA SER A 833 19.38 10.73 22.83
C SER A 833 20.10 10.90 21.50
N VAL A 834 19.35 11.25 20.47
CA VAL A 834 19.86 11.47 19.12
C VAL A 834 19.75 12.94 18.77
N ARG A 835 20.77 13.47 18.10
CA ARG A 835 20.67 14.77 17.41
C ARG A 835 20.53 14.52 15.92
N ALA A 836 19.57 15.20 15.29
CA ALA A 836 19.49 15.24 13.84
C ALA A 836 20.81 15.84 13.30
N GLY A 837 21.56 15.05 12.52
CA GLY A 837 22.71 15.58 11.80
C GLY A 837 22.18 16.53 10.74
N ALA A 838 22.68 17.77 10.69
CA ALA A 838 22.49 18.60 9.52
C ALA A 838 22.93 17.78 8.31
N ALA A 839 22.03 17.55 7.35
CA ALA A 839 22.35 16.92 6.08
C ALA A 839 23.35 17.81 5.33
N GLY A 840 24.62 17.74 5.74
CA GLY A 840 25.74 18.32 5.04
C GLY A 840 25.94 17.50 3.78
N GLY A 841 25.73 18.13 2.63
CA GLY A 841 25.87 17.54 1.31
C GLY A 841 27.14 16.69 1.17
N ARG A 842 26.97 15.39 1.37
CA ARG A 842 27.80 14.33 0.82
C ARG A 842 26.82 13.24 0.45
N ALA A 843 26.79 12.97 -0.84
CA ALA A 843 25.97 11.96 -1.46
C ALA A 843 25.88 10.72 -0.56
N ALA A 844 24.65 10.33 -0.22
CA ALA A 844 24.38 8.92 0.00
C ALA A 844 25.08 8.17 -1.14
N GLU A 845 25.97 7.23 -0.81
CA GLU A 845 26.36 6.24 -1.80
C GLU A 845 25.08 5.68 -2.41
N PRO A 846 25.00 5.60 -3.74
CA PRO A 846 23.72 5.47 -4.42
C PRO A 846 23.09 4.15 -4.03
N ALA A 847 22.02 4.23 -3.23
CA ALA A 847 20.95 3.24 -3.29
C ALA A 847 20.62 3.07 -4.78
N SER A 848 20.69 1.83 -5.25
CA SER A 848 20.53 1.48 -6.65
C SER A 848 19.34 2.21 -7.27
N LYS A 849 19.59 2.86 -8.41
CA LYS A 849 18.62 3.61 -9.22
C LYS A 849 17.26 2.89 -9.29
N SER A 850 16.35 3.30 -8.44
CA SER A 850 14.92 3.01 -8.50
C SER A 850 14.24 4.38 -8.52
N SER A 851 13.57 4.67 -9.62
CA SER A 851 12.78 5.88 -9.81
C SER A 851 11.57 5.86 -8.87
N ARG A 852 11.77 6.31 -7.63
CA ARG A 852 10.70 6.55 -6.67
C ARG A 852 10.59 8.04 -6.42
N THR A 853 9.35 8.52 -6.35
CA THR A 853 9.11 9.92 -6.04
C THR A 853 9.34 10.15 -4.55
N PRO A 854 9.59 11.39 -4.09
CA PRO A 854 9.74 11.70 -2.65
C PRO A 854 8.54 11.27 -1.79
N ARG A 855 7.39 10.96 -2.40
CA ARG A 855 6.17 10.49 -1.75
C ARG A 855 6.20 8.99 -1.40
N ASP A 856 7.13 8.23 -1.99
CA ASP A 856 7.38 6.81 -1.65
C ASP A 856 8.57 6.65 -0.68
N GLU A 857 9.31 7.74 -0.42
CA GLU A 857 10.46 7.79 0.49
C GLU A 857 10.14 8.44 1.84
N LEU A 858 8.97 9.09 1.95
CA LEU A 858 8.32 9.57 3.17
C LEU A 858 7.10 8.69 3.48
#